data_AF-A0A9D6JVZ8-F1
#
_entry.id   AF-A0A9D6JVZ8-F1
#
_cell.length_a   1.000
_cell.length_b   1.000
_cell.length_c   1.000
_cell.angle_alpha   90.00
_cell.angle_beta   90.00
_cell.angle_gamma   90.00
#
_symmetry.space_group_name_H-M   'P 1'
#
loop_
_entity.id
_entity.type
_entity.pdbx_description
1 polymer ?
#
loop_
_entity_poly.entity_id
_entity_poly.type
_entity_poly.pdbx_seq_one_letter_code
_entity_poly.pdbx_strand_id
1 'polypeptide(L)'
;MIVTAADNSALLGSNAALGGAAVVDTTLQVLASFDNTIRNKVTGLQAGQTYFYQFIAGDVRSNVGRFKTAPAANADVAQLKFAYLTCQDWSVNHWGALENIAKNETLDFVVHLGDYIYETIGQAFQNGGVEARHTALQLPDGTVLNDASGKPTKAKYATTLADYRYLYKAYRSDSRKQAVHERFAYIAIWDDHEFSDDAWQDAETYENNSITATGEDTHQPQRRRSASQAWFEYMPADVSFDANKPGFQNIQIYRDFQFGKLAQLVMTDERLYRADHVIPESIYNLATGTPLNSSMGSRYIVPQDAYNLLEGQKITVAKAMTDDPLSSVSMLGKTQRDWWKSKMQGSQNTWKLWGNEVSLLRMGLNGVDAIATLLALKSISTLATKITETAPALGGNLLVTAALVAAVTAGAGQSVATNAAIAIATADATGSDRGAAAVAAGLSISQAGIAVAAYLAAKAAAPAGAATEIAAAAQTIAFGWIKPDIQANKQNSAFVIASGQQAALTPFFTKFLLNCDQWDGYNAERKALMQHLKTNNVSNVVALTGDIHAFFAGTVSDDFDAAGGGTPVMVDLVTAGISSDSWFKYLKDGAAATGLATLISYPLSLPVAGLGTVAIDVNLLDYTMGKTAPTVDSLLEQVRVQMTAALAAKGVPEGAQLSGTVAAVLAGLKADSGFNTSLLGLAQQLASLGNNPWLKHLNTDAQGYAVVTLTPGSMVCQFKQVNKLVNAGGTLTAPANVVARVSTATINSGTVGVSIS
;
A
#
# COMPACT_ATOMS: atom_id res chain seq x y z
N MET A 1 -2.66 -2.53 41.30
CA MET A 1 -2.03 -3.74 41.86
C MET A 1 -1.37 -4.54 40.74
N ILE A 2 -0.13 -5.01 40.93
CA ILE A 2 0.61 -5.92 40.04
C ILE A 2 1.09 -7.10 40.87
N VAL A 3 0.93 -8.32 40.37
CA VAL A 3 1.33 -9.56 41.07
C VAL A 3 2.36 -10.36 40.27
N THR A 4 3.19 -11.13 40.97
CA THR A 4 4.08 -12.14 40.36
C THR A 4 3.62 -13.56 40.64
N ALA A 5 3.57 -14.36 39.58
CA ALA A 5 3.73 -15.83 39.60
C ALA A 5 2.72 -16.68 40.39
N ALA A 6 1.43 -16.36 40.29
CA ALA A 6 0.41 -17.39 40.06
C ALA A 6 -0.03 -17.27 38.59
N ASP A 7 -0.26 -18.38 37.90
CA ASP A 7 -0.75 -18.33 36.52
C ASP A 7 -2.20 -17.81 36.51
N ASN A 8 -2.33 -16.49 36.36
CA ASN A 8 -3.62 -15.81 36.24
C ASN A 8 -4.07 -15.74 34.76
N SER A 9 -3.44 -16.48 33.84
CA SER A 9 -3.80 -16.44 32.41
C SER A 9 -5.24 -16.85 32.16
N ALA A 10 -5.78 -17.79 32.95
CA ALA A 10 -7.18 -18.19 32.89
C ALA A 10 -8.16 -17.07 33.31
N LEU A 11 -7.69 -16.02 33.98
CA LEU A 11 -8.50 -14.88 34.41
C LEU A 11 -8.51 -13.72 33.40
N LEU A 12 -7.73 -13.77 32.32
CA LEU A 12 -7.66 -12.71 31.31
C LEU A 12 -9.03 -12.40 30.71
N GLY A 13 -9.43 -11.13 30.73
CA GLY A 13 -10.76 -10.68 30.31
C GLY A 13 -11.87 -10.87 31.35
N SER A 14 -11.55 -11.38 32.55
CA SER A 14 -12.45 -11.40 33.70
C SER A 14 -12.04 -10.34 34.74
N ASN A 15 -12.98 -9.95 35.60
CA ASN A 15 -12.73 -9.04 36.73
C ASN A 15 -12.45 -9.79 38.05
N ALA A 16 -12.19 -11.10 37.99
CA ALA A 16 -11.86 -11.90 39.16
C ALA A 16 -10.59 -11.36 39.84
N ALA A 17 -10.50 -11.49 41.17
CA ALA A 17 -9.34 -11.04 41.91
C ALA A 17 -8.08 -11.84 41.53
N LEU A 18 -6.97 -11.15 41.31
CA LEU A 18 -5.68 -11.78 41.08
C LEU A 18 -5.24 -12.61 42.29
N GLY A 19 -4.73 -13.82 42.02
CA GLY A 19 -4.01 -14.63 42.99
C GLY A 19 -2.51 -14.31 43.01
N GLY A 20 -1.86 -14.57 44.15
CA GLY A 20 -0.42 -14.39 44.34
C GLY A 20 -0.05 -13.13 45.13
N ALA A 21 1.25 -12.97 45.39
CA ALA A 21 1.77 -11.82 46.13
C ALA A 21 1.84 -10.57 45.23
N ALA A 22 1.38 -9.44 45.74
CA ALA A 22 1.54 -8.15 45.08
C ALA A 22 3.02 -7.74 45.10
N VAL A 23 3.55 -7.41 43.93
CA VAL A 23 4.88 -6.79 43.75
C VAL A 23 4.81 -5.28 43.65
N VAL A 24 3.66 -4.75 43.22
CA VAL A 24 3.38 -3.33 43.22
C VAL A 24 1.95 -3.12 43.69
N ASP A 25 1.79 -2.34 44.74
CA ASP A 25 0.51 -1.79 45.16
C ASP A 25 0.66 -0.29 45.34
N THR A 26 -0.20 0.48 44.69
CA THR A 26 -0.06 1.93 44.58
C THR A 26 -1.43 2.54 44.40
N THR A 27 -1.68 3.60 45.18
CA THR A 27 -2.86 4.45 45.01
C THR A 27 -2.55 5.50 43.95
N LEU A 28 -3.42 5.59 42.95
CA LEU A 28 -3.30 6.55 41.86
C LEU A 28 -4.42 7.59 41.96
N GLN A 29 -4.09 8.85 41.71
CA GLN A 29 -5.09 9.90 41.64
C GLN A 29 -5.76 9.89 40.27
N VAL A 30 -7.09 9.92 40.26
CA VAL A 30 -7.90 10.10 39.06
C VAL A 30 -8.19 11.59 38.90
N LEU A 31 -7.89 12.14 37.73
CA LEU A 31 -8.03 13.58 37.46
C LEU A 31 -9.09 13.82 36.38
N ALA A 32 -10.11 14.60 36.71
CA ALA A 32 -11.17 14.97 35.77
C ALA A 32 -10.64 15.77 34.56
N SER A 33 -9.55 16.53 34.75
CA SER A 33 -8.88 17.25 33.66
C SER A 33 -8.32 16.32 32.57
N PHE A 34 -8.08 15.05 32.91
CA PHE A 34 -7.60 13.99 32.01
C PHE A 34 -8.67 12.93 31.75
N ASP A 35 -9.95 13.32 31.79
CA ASP A 35 -11.10 12.43 31.51
C ASP A 35 -11.14 11.18 32.39
N ASN A 36 -10.62 11.29 33.60
CA ASN A 36 -10.53 10.21 34.57
C ASN A 36 -9.71 9.00 34.09
N THR A 37 -8.83 9.18 33.11
CA THR A 37 -7.85 8.16 32.73
C THR A 37 -6.76 8.06 33.79
N ILE A 38 -6.12 6.89 33.86
CA ILE A 38 -5.03 6.62 34.80
C ILE A 38 -3.80 6.14 34.05
N ARG A 39 -2.66 6.71 34.41
CA ARG A 39 -1.36 6.34 33.86
C ARG A 39 -0.38 6.20 35.01
N ASN A 40 0.40 5.11 34.98
CA ASN A 40 1.41 4.86 36.00
C ASN A 40 2.64 4.23 35.36
N LYS A 41 3.79 4.88 35.52
CA LYS A 41 5.09 4.33 35.12
C LYS A 41 5.67 3.53 36.28
N VAL A 42 5.67 2.21 36.12
CA VAL A 42 6.21 1.29 37.12
C VAL A 42 7.65 0.94 36.78
N THR A 43 8.57 1.16 37.72
CA THR A 43 10.00 0.83 37.58
C THR A 43 10.43 -0.24 38.59
N GLY A 44 11.60 -0.86 38.38
CA GLY A 44 12.15 -1.86 39.31
C GLY A 44 11.58 -3.28 39.16
N LEU A 45 10.84 -3.54 38.07
CA LEU A 45 10.39 -4.89 37.73
C LEU A 45 11.55 -5.75 37.21
N GLN A 46 11.45 -7.06 37.40
CA GLN A 46 12.40 -8.02 36.84
C GLN A 46 12.26 -8.07 35.32
N ALA A 47 13.38 -8.12 34.61
CA ALA A 47 13.40 -8.12 33.15
C ALA A 47 12.95 -9.46 32.57
N GLY A 48 12.37 -9.45 31.36
CA GLY A 48 11.90 -10.66 30.66
C GLY A 48 10.73 -11.39 31.33
N GLN A 49 10.15 -10.84 32.39
CA GLN A 49 9.14 -11.47 33.23
C GLN A 49 7.71 -11.08 32.80
N THR A 50 6.80 -12.06 32.85
CA THR A 50 5.35 -11.80 32.71
C THR A 50 4.76 -11.38 34.05
N TYR A 51 3.93 -10.34 34.02
CA TYR A 51 3.18 -9.80 35.15
C TYR A 51 1.70 -9.71 34.82
N PHE A 52 0.87 -9.78 35.86
CA PHE A 52 -0.57 -9.51 35.77
C PHE A 52 -0.92 -8.28 36.60
N TYR A 53 -1.87 -7.47 36.12
CA TYR A 53 -2.28 -6.23 36.76
C TYR A 53 -3.79 -6.06 36.79
N GLN A 54 -4.25 -5.34 37.81
CA GLN A 54 -5.62 -4.85 37.94
C GLN A 54 -5.64 -3.46 38.56
N PHE A 55 -6.64 -2.68 38.16
CA PHE A 55 -7.06 -1.47 38.84
C PHE A 55 -8.29 -1.75 39.71
N ILE A 56 -8.34 -1.12 40.87
CA ILE A 56 -9.39 -1.30 41.86
C ILE A 56 -9.91 0.09 42.25
N ALA A 57 -11.22 0.30 42.15
CA ALA A 57 -11.88 1.54 42.54
C ALA A 57 -13.10 1.19 43.42
N GLY A 58 -12.96 1.36 44.74
CA GLY A 58 -13.94 0.82 45.69
C GLY A 58 -14.05 -0.70 45.56
N ASP A 59 -15.26 -1.19 45.35
CA ASP A 59 -15.54 -2.62 45.16
C ASP A 59 -15.44 -3.10 43.69
N VAL A 60 -15.12 -2.19 42.76
CA VAL A 60 -15.02 -2.50 41.33
C VAL A 60 -13.58 -2.84 40.94
N ARG A 61 -13.41 -3.92 40.19
CA ARG A 61 -12.14 -4.35 39.61
C ARG A 61 -12.17 -4.22 38.09
N SER A 62 -11.07 -3.75 37.51
CA SER A 62 -10.85 -3.88 36.07
C SER A 62 -10.76 -5.35 35.66
N ASN A 63 -10.91 -5.61 34.37
CA ASN A 63 -10.46 -6.87 33.80
C ASN A 63 -8.97 -7.09 34.12
N VAL A 64 -8.59 -8.36 34.28
CA VAL A 64 -7.19 -8.75 34.45
C VAL A 64 -6.43 -8.45 33.16
N GLY A 65 -5.39 -7.63 33.30
CA GLY A 65 -4.41 -7.39 32.26
C GLY A 65 -3.11 -8.14 32.52
N ARG A 66 -2.32 -8.33 31.46
CA ARG A 66 -1.01 -8.96 31.44
C ARG A 66 -0.06 -8.17 30.56
N PHE A 67 1.21 -8.13 30.95
CA PHE A 67 2.29 -7.65 30.10
C PHE A 67 3.57 -8.44 30.39
N LYS A 68 4.54 -8.35 29.46
CA LYS A 68 5.88 -8.88 29.63
C LYS A 68 6.88 -7.73 29.57
N THR A 69 7.73 -7.59 30.58
CA THR A 69 8.83 -6.63 30.55
C THR A 69 9.86 -7.03 29.50
N ALA A 70 10.50 -6.06 28.84
CA ALA A 70 11.60 -6.33 27.93
C ALA A 70 12.74 -7.13 28.61
N PRO A 71 13.50 -7.96 27.87
CA PRO A 71 14.70 -8.60 28.39
C PRO A 71 15.72 -7.57 28.90
N ALA A 72 16.60 -7.99 29.82
CA ALA A 72 17.68 -7.12 30.30
C ALA A 72 18.57 -6.70 29.11
N ALA A 73 19.07 -5.46 29.10
CA ALA A 73 19.77 -4.87 27.96
C ALA A 73 20.97 -5.70 27.43
N ASN A 74 21.65 -6.44 28.31
CA ASN A 74 22.78 -7.30 27.97
C ASN A 74 22.42 -8.79 27.78
N ALA A 75 21.13 -9.15 27.80
CA ALA A 75 20.70 -10.53 27.64
C ALA A 75 20.88 -11.03 26.19
N ASP A 76 21.29 -12.29 26.07
CA ASP A 76 21.28 -13.02 24.81
C ASP A 76 19.86 -13.56 24.57
N VAL A 77 19.15 -12.93 23.64
CA VAL A 77 17.74 -13.23 23.35
C VAL A 77 17.67 -14.13 22.12
N ALA A 78 17.19 -15.37 22.31
CA ALA A 78 17.08 -16.34 21.22
C ALA A 78 15.98 -15.99 20.21
N GLN A 79 14.89 -15.37 20.68
CA GLN A 79 13.77 -14.98 19.84
C GLN A 79 12.97 -13.82 20.47
N LEU A 80 12.44 -12.95 19.62
CA LEU A 80 11.31 -12.07 19.90
C LEU A 80 10.18 -12.37 18.93
N LYS A 81 8.93 -12.34 19.40
CA LYS A 81 7.75 -12.45 18.54
C LYS A 81 6.76 -11.34 18.85
N PHE A 82 6.39 -10.54 17.87
CA PHE A 82 5.46 -9.42 18.04
C PHE A 82 4.56 -9.26 16.82
N ALA A 83 3.40 -8.64 17.01
CA ALA A 83 2.57 -8.18 15.90
C ALA A 83 2.74 -6.67 15.72
N TYR A 84 2.60 -6.18 14.49
CA TYR A 84 2.49 -4.75 14.24
C TYR A 84 1.28 -4.44 13.36
N LEU A 85 0.57 -3.37 13.72
CA LEU A 85 -0.78 -3.03 13.29
C LEU A 85 -0.84 -1.54 12.92
N THR A 86 -1.81 -1.17 12.09
CA THR A 86 -2.13 0.22 11.72
C THR A 86 -3.57 0.29 11.21
N CYS A 87 -4.09 1.51 11.02
CA CYS A 87 -5.26 1.81 10.18
C CYS A 87 -6.48 0.92 10.43
N GLN A 88 -7.21 1.27 11.47
CA GLN A 88 -8.33 0.49 11.97
C GLN A 88 -9.64 1.29 12.00
N ASP A 89 -10.07 1.82 10.85
CA ASP A 89 -11.32 2.58 10.73
C ASP A 89 -12.52 1.80 11.30
N TRP A 90 -13.28 2.47 12.15
CA TRP A 90 -14.50 1.95 12.79
C TRP A 90 -15.64 1.73 11.80
N SER A 91 -15.62 2.41 10.65
CA SER A 91 -16.72 2.45 9.68
C SER A 91 -16.53 1.46 8.54
N VAL A 92 -15.47 0.64 8.57
CA VAL A 92 -15.11 -0.25 7.45
C VAL A 92 -14.85 -1.66 7.96
N ASN A 93 -15.40 -2.65 7.24
CA ASN A 93 -15.19 -4.08 7.44
C ASN A 93 -15.46 -4.54 8.89
N HIS A 94 -14.51 -5.27 9.49
CA HIS A 94 -14.64 -5.85 10.82
C HIS A 94 -13.29 -5.92 11.54
N TRP A 95 -13.29 -6.04 12.87
CA TRP A 95 -12.07 -6.20 13.67
C TRP A 95 -11.81 -7.65 14.11
N GLY A 96 -12.24 -8.63 13.32
CA GLY A 96 -11.90 -10.05 13.52
C GLY A 96 -10.40 -10.32 13.63
N ALA A 97 -9.54 -9.50 13.01
CA ALA A 97 -8.08 -9.56 13.17
C ALA A 97 -7.66 -9.43 14.65
N LEU A 98 -8.24 -8.50 15.40
CA LEU A 98 -7.92 -8.27 16.82
C LEU A 98 -8.35 -9.46 17.68
N GLU A 99 -9.48 -10.09 17.36
CA GLU A 99 -9.90 -11.33 18.00
C GLU A 99 -8.92 -12.47 17.72
N ASN A 100 -8.50 -12.62 16.46
CA ASN A 100 -7.52 -13.63 16.06
C ASN A 100 -6.17 -13.42 16.77
N ILE A 101 -5.71 -12.17 16.89
CA ILE A 101 -4.51 -11.82 17.67
C ILE A 101 -4.67 -12.25 19.13
N ALA A 102 -5.76 -11.84 19.79
CA ALA A 102 -5.97 -12.12 21.20
C ALA A 102 -6.11 -13.62 21.52
N LYS A 103 -6.66 -14.42 20.59
CA LYS A 103 -6.93 -15.85 20.79
C LYS A 103 -5.77 -16.75 20.36
N ASN A 104 -5.12 -16.44 19.24
CA ASN A 104 -4.28 -17.41 18.52
C ASN A 104 -2.81 -17.00 18.45
N GLU A 105 -2.45 -15.74 18.75
CA GLU A 105 -1.05 -15.30 18.71
C GLU A 105 -0.39 -15.35 20.08
N THR A 106 0.83 -15.90 20.12
CA THR A 106 1.72 -15.82 21.27
C THR A 106 2.75 -14.73 21.01
N LEU A 107 2.57 -13.55 21.61
CA LEU A 107 3.39 -12.37 21.38
C LEU A 107 4.06 -11.89 22.67
N ASP A 108 5.24 -11.29 22.53
CA ASP A 108 5.93 -10.54 23.57
C ASP A 108 5.32 -9.14 23.76
N PHE A 109 4.96 -8.48 22.65
CA PHE A 109 4.35 -7.15 22.59
C PHE A 109 3.63 -6.93 21.25
N VAL A 110 2.93 -5.80 21.14
CA VAL A 110 2.30 -5.30 19.92
C VAL A 110 2.87 -3.92 19.59
N VAL A 111 3.12 -3.64 18.32
CA VAL A 111 3.43 -2.30 17.81
C VAL A 111 2.20 -1.74 17.08
N HIS A 112 1.86 -0.47 17.30
CA HIS A 112 0.81 0.23 16.55
C HIS A 112 1.43 1.44 15.86
N LEU A 113 1.32 1.50 14.54
CA LEU A 113 2.03 2.46 13.70
C LEU A 113 1.23 3.73 13.38
N GLY A 114 -0.05 3.77 13.76
CA GLY A 114 -0.89 4.96 13.65
C GLY A 114 -2.29 4.64 13.17
N ASP A 115 -3.14 5.65 13.04
CA ASP A 115 -4.56 5.52 12.71
C ASP A 115 -5.31 4.59 13.68
N TYR A 116 -5.01 4.76 14.96
CA TYR A 116 -5.69 4.09 16.06
C TYR A 116 -7.14 4.54 16.19
N ILE A 117 -7.42 5.78 15.78
CA ILE A 117 -8.74 6.38 15.55
C ILE A 117 -8.76 7.05 14.17
N TYR A 118 -9.96 7.33 13.65
CA TYR A 118 -10.17 8.28 12.57
C TYR A 118 -10.94 9.48 13.12
N GLU A 119 -10.46 10.68 12.83
CA GLU A 119 -11.04 11.98 13.19
C GLU A 119 -12.33 12.30 12.44
N THR A 120 -12.55 11.69 11.26
CA THR A 120 -13.74 11.93 10.43
C THR A 120 -14.84 10.89 10.62
N ILE A 121 -16.08 11.31 10.32
CA ILE A 121 -17.25 10.45 10.17
C ILE A 121 -17.97 10.77 8.85
N GLY A 122 -18.48 9.74 8.17
CA GLY A 122 -19.31 9.90 6.95
C GLY A 122 -18.56 10.34 5.70
N GLN A 123 -17.22 10.27 5.69
CA GLN A 123 -16.40 10.50 4.50
C GLN A 123 -16.66 9.46 3.41
N ALA A 124 -16.30 9.77 2.16
CA ALA A 124 -16.51 8.87 1.02
C ALA A 124 -15.82 7.51 1.22
N PHE A 125 -14.61 7.51 1.80
CA PHE A 125 -13.84 6.31 2.12
C PHE A 125 -14.42 5.50 3.31
N GLN A 126 -15.36 6.08 4.07
CA GLN A 126 -16.02 5.46 5.22
C GLN A 126 -17.41 4.88 4.88
N ASN A 127 -17.80 4.89 3.60
CA ASN A 127 -19.08 4.35 3.13
C ASN A 127 -19.04 2.84 2.88
N GLY A 128 -18.02 2.14 3.38
CA GLY A 128 -17.89 0.68 3.30
C GLY A 128 -18.98 -0.05 4.09
N GLY A 129 -19.14 -1.35 3.81
CA GLY A 129 -19.89 -2.21 4.71
C GLY A 129 -19.12 -2.35 6.02
N VAL A 130 -19.82 -2.29 7.16
CA VAL A 130 -19.25 -2.47 8.49
C VAL A 130 -20.08 -3.50 9.27
N GLU A 131 -19.43 -4.27 10.15
CA GLU A 131 -20.14 -5.19 11.04
C GLU A 131 -21.06 -4.48 12.03
N ALA A 132 -22.16 -5.13 12.41
CA ALA A 132 -23.16 -4.56 13.32
C ALA A 132 -22.64 -4.21 14.74
N ARG A 133 -21.43 -4.66 15.11
CA ARG A 133 -20.77 -4.33 16.38
C ARG A 133 -20.28 -2.87 16.42
N HIS A 134 -20.05 -2.27 15.26
CA HIS A 134 -19.58 -0.90 15.14
C HIS A 134 -20.77 0.01 14.82
N THR A 135 -21.38 0.55 15.88
CA THR A 135 -22.50 1.48 15.73
C THR A 135 -22.03 2.80 15.11
N ALA A 136 -22.91 3.46 14.34
CA ALA A 136 -22.58 4.77 13.75
C ALA A 136 -22.06 5.76 14.80
N LEU A 137 -20.93 6.40 14.49
CA LEU A 137 -20.28 7.38 15.35
C LEU A 137 -21.00 8.74 15.30
N GLN A 138 -20.91 9.49 16.40
CA GLN A 138 -21.46 10.84 16.52
C GLN A 138 -20.48 11.74 17.28
N LEU A 139 -19.88 12.69 16.57
CA LEU A 139 -19.00 13.70 17.17
C LEU A 139 -19.84 14.71 17.98
N PRO A 140 -19.54 14.91 19.29
CA PRO A 140 -20.20 15.91 20.12
C PRO A 140 -20.26 17.32 19.52
N ASP A 141 -19.13 17.80 19.01
CA ASP A 141 -18.92 19.17 18.52
C ASP A 141 -18.38 19.21 17.08
N GLY A 142 -18.38 18.07 16.38
CA GLY A 142 -17.70 17.92 15.09
C GLY A 142 -18.13 18.93 14.02
N THR A 143 -17.15 19.41 13.27
CA THR A 143 -17.32 20.40 12.19
C THR A 143 -17.72 19.71 10.89
N VAL A 144 -18.64 20.31 10.13
CA VAL A 144 -19.08 19.79 8.82
C VAL A 144 -17.98 20.02 7.79
N LEU A 145 -17.66 18.97 7.02
CA LEU A 145 -16.73 19.07 5.91
C LEU A 145 -17.46 19.59 4.66
N ASN A 146 -16.84 20.52 3.95
CA ASN A 146 -17.37 21.06 2.70
C ASN A 146 -16.84 20.27 1.49
N ASP A 147 -17.62 20.20 0.41
CA ASP A 147 -17.15 19.69 -0.87
C ASP A 147 -16.23 20.72 -1.56
N ALA A 148 -15.63 20.33 -2.69
CA ALA A 148 -14.74 21.21 -3.46
C ALA A 148 -15.43 22.49 -4.00
N SER A 149 -16.76 22.59 -3.95
CA SER A 149 -17.52 23.79 -4.30
C SER A 149 -17.90 24.64 -3.08
N GLY A 150 -17.40 24.30 -1.89
CA GLY A 150 -17.70 24.97 -0.63
C GLY A 150 -19.08 24.64 -0.06
N LYS A 151 -19.74 23.57 -0.52
CA LYS A 151 -21.07 23.18 -0.01
C LYS A 151 -20.94 22.16 1.13
N PRO A 152 -21.76 22.25 2.18
CA PRO A 152 -21.71 21.32 3.30
C PRO A 152 -22.05 19.90 2.84
N THR A 153 -21.22 18.94 3.26
CA THR A 153 -21.46 17.50 3.03
C THR A 153 -22.18 16.86 4.22
N LYS A 154 -22.36 15.54 4.16
CA LYS A 154 -22.78 14.74 5.33
C LYS A 154 -21.63 14.38 6.26
N ALA A 155 -20.39 14.56 5.81
CA ALA A 155 -19.20 14.21 6.58
C ALA A 155 -18.90 15.28 7.63
N LYS A 156 -18.29 14.85 8.73
CA LYS A 156 -17.79 15.73 9.80
C LYS A 156 -16.40 15.31 10.25
N TYR A 157 -15.65 16.22 10.86
CA TYR A 157 -14.36 15.94 11.50
C TYR A 157 -14.32 16.44 12.95
N ALA A 158 -13.51 15.78 13.77
CA ALA A 158 -13.30 16.10 15.18
C ALA A 158 -12.58 17.44 15.33
N THR A 159 -13.13 18.34 16.15
CA THR A 159 -12.62 19.72 16.30
C THR A 159 -12.23 20.01 17.75
N THR A 160 -12.94 19.45 18.73
CA THR A 160 -12.71 19.72 20.15
C THR A 160 -12.07 18.54 20.87
N LEU A 161 -11.53 18.79 22.07
CA LEU A 161 -11.06 17.71 22.95
C LEU A 161 -12.18 16.71 23.27
N ALA A 162 -13.45 17.15 23.34
CA ALA A 162 -14.59 16.26 23.56
C ALA A 162 -14.79 15.29 22.38
N ASP A 163 -14.61 15.75 21.15
CA ASP A 163 -14.66 14.91 19.95
C ASP A 163 -13.57 13.83 19.96
N TYR A 164 -12.31 14.22 20.19
CA TYR A 164 -11.23 13.23 20.21
C TYR A 164 -11.39 12.24 21.37
N ARG A 165 -11.77 12.69 22.57
CA ARG A 165 -12.09 11.79 23.70
C ARG A 165 -13.22 10.83 23.36
N TYR A 166 -14.27 11.31 22.68
CA TYR A 166 -15.37 10.47 22.21
C TYR A 166 -14.86 9.37 21.27
N LEU A 167 -14.04 9.72 20.27
CA LEU A 167 -13.48 8.75 19.32
C LEU A 167 -12.63 7.69 20.01
N TYR A 168 -11.73 8.08 20.92
CA TYR A 168 -10.95 7.10 21.69
C TYR A 168 -11.83 6.18 22.55
N LYS A 169 -12.86 6.72 23.21
CA LYS A 169 -13.82 5.90 23.98
C LYS A 169 -14.57 4.93 23.08
N ALA A 170 -15.06 5.40 21.94
CA ALA A 170 -15.80 4.58 20.98
C ALA A 170 -14.92 3.45 20.45
N TYR A 171 -13.74 3.76 19.92
CA TYR A 171 -12.82 2.74 19.38
C TYR A 171 -12.38 1.74 20.46
N ARG A 172 -12.10 2.21 21.69
CA ARG A 172 -11.71 1.33 22.81
C ARG A 172 -12.89 0.59 23.45
N SER A 173 -14.13 0.84 23.02
CA SER A 173 -15.31 0.10 23.50
C SER A 173 -15.40 -1.30 22.89
N ASP A 174 -14.73 -1.56 21.75
CA ASP A 174 -14.73 -2.89 21.14
C ASP A 174 -13.98 -3.88 22.03
N SER A 175 -14.70 -4.91 22.48
CA SER A 175 -14.16 -5.94 23.38
C SER A 175 -12.98 -6.71 22.80
N ARG A 176 -12.85 -6.80 21.47
CA ARG A 176 -11.70 -7.46 20.83
C ARG A 176 -10.44 -6.61 20.96
N LYS A 177 -10.57 -5.29 20.81
CA LYS A 177 -9.47 -4.34 21.03
C LYS A 177 -9.05 -4.31 22.50
N GLN A 178 -10.02 -4.31 23.42
CA GLN A 178 -9.75 -4.46 24.86
C GLN A 178 -8.98 -5.76 25.13
N ALA A 179 -9.40 -6.88 24.56
CA ALA A 179 -8.75 -8.17 24.76
C ALA A 179 -7.27 -8.19 24.34
N VAL A 180 -6.89 -7.49 23.26
CA VAL A 180 -5.47 -7.37 22.85
C VAL A 180 -4.70 -6.50 23.85
N HIS A 181 -5.24 -5.33 24.24
CA HIS A 181 -4.62 -4.45 25.25
C HIS A 181 -4.47 -5.11 26.64
N GLU A 182 -5.39 -6.00 27.01
CA GLU A 182 -5.31 -6.79 28.24
C GLU A 182 -4.22 -7.86 28.18
N ARG A 183 -3.76 -8.28 27.00
CA ARG A 183 -2.86 -9.44 26.85
C ARG A 183 -1.42 -9.07 26.58
N PHE A 184 -1.20 -7.93 25.93
CA PHE A 184 0.12 -7.54 25.41
C PHE A 184 0.44 -6.08 25.74
N ALA A 185 1.72 -5.81 25.99
CA ALA A 185 2.22 -4.44 26.00
C ALA A 185 2.11 -3.81 24.60
N TYR A 186 1.73 -2.54 24.53
CA TYR A 186 1.64 -1.78 23.28
C TYR A 186 2.80 -0.79 23.19
N ILE A 187 3.49 -0.80 22.06
CA ILE A 187 4.42 0.25 21.63
C ILE A 187 3.71 1.01 20.50
N ALA A 188 3.17 2.18 20.80
CA ALA A 188 2.37 2.94 19.84
C ALA A 188 3.02 4.26 19.45
N ILE A 189 2.87 4.62 18.18
CA ILE A 189 2.97 5.97 17.65
C ILE A 189 1.59 6.36 17.07
N TRP A 190 1.39 7.62 16.67
CA TRP A 190 0.26 8.03 15.86
C TRP A 190 0.63 8.04 14.38
N ASP A 191 -0.34 8.29 13.53
CA ASP A 191 -0.16 8.81 12.19
C ASP A 191 -0.99 10.11 12.05
N ASP A 192 -1.55 10.40 10.89
CA ASP A 192 -2.27 11.62 10.57
C ASP A 192 -3.68 11.63 11.18
N HIS A 193 -4.43 10.54 11.09
CA HIS A 193 -5.84 10.47 11.51
C HIS A 193 -6.07 10.58 13.03
N GLU A 194 -5.03 10.49 13.85
CA GLU A 194 -5.09 10.94 15.25
C GLU A 194 -5.36 12.44 15.40
N PHE A 195 -5.16 13.23 14.34
CA PHE A 195 -5.48 14.65 14.26
C PHE A 195 -6.31 15.00 13.01
N SER A 196 -5.75 14.81 11.81
CA SER A 196 -6.35 15.14 10.52
C SER A 196 -5.60 14.42 9.39
N ASP A 197 -6.33 13.85 8.43
CA ASP A 197 -5.82 13.24 7.18
C ASP A 197 -4.73 14.11 6.54
N ASP A 198 -3.63 13.47 6.15
CA ASP A 198 -2.41 14.05 5.58
C ASP A 198 -1.85 15.26 6.35
N ALA A 199 -2.11 15.40 7.64
CA ALA A 199 -1.64 16.57 8.38
C ALA A 199 -0.12 16.70 8.37
N TRP A 200 0.36 17.94 8.41
CA TRP A 200 1.71 18.26 8.83
C TRP A 200 1.64 19.25 9.99
N GLN A 201 2.38 18.96 11.06
CA GLN A 201 2.38 19.79 12.27
C GLN A 201 0.96 19.94 12.87
N ASP A 202 0.36 21.11 12.72
CA ASP A 202 -0.99 21.47 13.14
C ASP A 202 -1.86 22.02 11.98
N ALA A 203 -1.44 21.80 10.73
CA ALA A 203 -2.23 22.10 9.54
C ALA A 203 -3.03 20.86 9.08
N GLU A 204 -4.27 21.09 8.64
CA GLU A 204 -5.08 20.10 7.94
C GLU A 204 -4.95 20.26 6.42
N THR A 205 -5.43 19.27 5.65
CA THR A 205 -5.37 19.28 4.18
C THR A 205 -6.74 19.31 3.50
N TYR A 206 -7.86 19.35 4.24
CA TYR A 206 -9.21 19.29 3.64
C TYR A 206 -9.55 20.49 2.75
N GLU A 207 -9.21 21.70 3.19
CA GLU A 207 -9.50 22.97 2.49
C GLU A 207 -8.27 23.59 1.80
N ASN A 208 -7.23 22.79 1.59
CA ASN A 208 -6.16 23.04 0.61
C ASN A 208 -5.21 24.21 0.88
N ASN A 209 -4.52 24.15 2.04
CA ASN A 209 -3.20 24.72 2.38
C ASN A 209 -3.20 25.17 3.85
N SER A 210 -2.02 25.24 4.48
CA SER A 210 -1.83 25.96 5.76
C SER A 210 -1.88 27.50 5.62
N ILE A 211 -1.71 28.00 4.39
CA ILE A 211 -1.87 29.40 4.03
C ILE A 211 -2.71 29.47 2.76
N THR A 212 -3.88 30.10 2.84
CA THR A 212 -4.77 30.26 1.68
C THR A 212 -4.13 31.13 0.59
N ALA A 213 -4.68 31.09 -0.63
CA ALA A 213 -4.25 31.99 -1.71
C ALA A 213 -4.36 33.49 -1.35
N THR A 214 -5.18 33.83 -0.34
CA THR A 214 -5.33 35.19 0.21
C THR A 214 -4.37 35.50 1.36
N GLY A 215 -3.50 34.56 1.74
CA GLY A 215 -2.50 34.73 2.80
C GLY A 215 -3.02 34.50 4.22
N GLU A 216 -4.20 33.89 4.37
CA GLU A 216 -4.74 33.54 5.69
C GLU A 216 -4.08 32.27 6.22
N ASP A 217 -3.56 32.32 7.44
CA ASP A 217 -3.01 31.19 8.17
C ASP A 217 -4.15 30.30 8.70
N THR A 218 -4.19 29.06 8.22
CA THR A 218 -5.20 28.05 8.57
C THR A 218 -4.69 27.02 9.58
N HIS A 219 -3.49 27.21 10.15
CA HIS A 219 -2.96 26.33 11.20
C HIS A 219 -3.92 26.26 12.40
N GLN A 220 -4.07 25.06 12.98
CA GLN A 220 -5.05 24.76 14.02
C GLN A 220 -4.37 24.28 15.32
N PRO A 221 -3.50 25.07 15.96
CA PRO A 221 -2.71 24.63 17.12
C PRO A 221 -3.58 24.16 18.29
N GLN A 222 -4.75 24.76 18.48
CA GLN A 222 -5.70 24.37 19.53
C GLN A 222 -6.35 23.01 19.26
N ARG A 223 -6.71 22.69 18.01
CA ARG A 223 -7.24 21.38 17.64
C ARG A 223 -6.14 20.32 17.73
N ARG A 224 -4.93 20.60 17.23
CA ARG A 224 -3.78 19.69 17.36
C ARG A 224 -3.46 19.38 18.82
N ARG A 225 -3.47 20.40 19.70
CA ARG A 225 -3.32 20.19 21.16
C ARG A 225 -4.43 19.34 21.76
N SER A 226 -5.67 19.48 21.28
CA SER A 226 -6.81 18.66 21.72
C SER A 226 -6.63 17.19 21.32
N ALA A 227 -6.21 16.94 20.07
CA ALA A 227 -5.84 15.62 19.58
C ALA A 227 -4.69 15.00 20.39
N SER A 228 -3.59 15.75 20.59
CA SER A 228 -2.42 15.29 21.36
C SER A 228 -2.77 14.97 22.81
N GLN A 229 -3.62 15.78 23.44
CA GLN A 229 -4.09 15.51 24.81
C GLN A 229 -4.94 14.24 24.86
N ALA A 230 -5.87 14.03 23.92
CA ALA A 230 -6.66 12.80 23.88
C ALA A 230 -5.78 11.56 23.62
N TRP A 231 -4.81 11.63 22.70
CA TRP A 231 -3.84 10.54 22.50
C TRP A 231 -3.08 10.23 23.79
N PHE A 232 -2.58 11.27 24.48
CA PHE A 232 -1.92 11.12 25.77
C PHE A 232 -2.86 10.46 26.79
N GLU A 233 -4.12 10.85 26.88
CA GLU A 233 -5.07 10.27 27.84
C GLU A 233 -5.34 8.78 27.59
N TYR A 234 -5.42 8.36 26.33
CA TYR A 234 -5.95 7.03 25.96
C TYR A 234 -4.92 6.00 25.51
N MET A 235 -3.67 6.42 25.25
CA MET A 235 -2.60 5.54 24.81
C MET A 235 -1.62 5.21 25.95
N PRO A 236 -1.29 3.91 26.17
CA PRO A 236 -0.37 3.49 27.23
C PRO A 236 1.09 3.71 26.82
N ALA A 237 1.52 4.98 26.77
CA ALA A 237 2.87 5.36 26.38
C ALA A 237 3.65 5.98 27.56
N ASP A 238 4.98 5.88 27.54
CA ASP A 238 5.86 6.63 28.44
C ASP A 238 6.43 7.82 27.64
N VAL A 239 5.76 8.97 27.73
CA VAL A 239 6.02 10.15 26.89
C VAL A 239 5.88 11.44 27.70
N SER A 240 6.53 12.50 27.22
CA SER A 240 6.44 13.83 27.80
C SER A 240 5.26 14.60 27.20
N PHE A 241 4.42 15.20 28.05
CA PHE A 241 3.30 16.08 27.66
C PHE A 241 3.22 17.26 28.62
N ASP A 242 3.07 18.46 28.08
CA ASP A 242 2.90 19.70 28.84
C ASP A 242 1.61 20.41 28.40
N ALA A 243 0.54 20.22 29.18
CA ALA A 243 -0.76 20.83 28.91
C ALA A 243 -0.72 22.38 28.87
N ASN A 244 0.27 23.00 29.50
CA ASN A 244 0.38 24.46 29.61
C ASN A 244 1.18 25.09 28.46
N LYS A 245 1.86 24.28 27.63
CA LYS A 245 2.59 24.80 26.47
C LYS A 245 1.60 25.29 25.40
N PRO A 246 1.66 26.56 24.96
CA PRO A 246 0.62 27.15 24.12
C PRO A 246 0.62 26.65 22.67
N GLY A 247 1.80 26.28 22.14
CA GLY A 247 1.97 25.75 20.78
C GLY A 247 1.71 24.25 20.67
N PHE A 248 1.63 23.74 19.43
CA PHE A 248 1.27 22.34 19.13
C PHE A 248 2.36 21.32 19.49
N GLN A 249 3.63 21.73 19.63
CA GLN A 249 4.72 20.86 20.08
C GLN A 249 4.71 20.67 21.61
N ASN A 250 3.56 20.36 22.18
CA ASN A 250 3.34 20.16 23.62
C ASN A 250 3.48 18.70 24.07
N ILE A 251 3.87 17.81 23.15
CA ILE A 251 4.11 16.40 23.37
C ILE A 251 5.31 15.95 22.53
N GLN A 252 6.03 14.94 23.01
CA GLN A 252 7.06 14.24 22.23
C GLN A 252 6.82 12.73 22.35
N ILE A 253 6.56 12.06 21.23
CA ILE A 253 6.24 10.63 21.23
C ILE A 253 7.31 9.74 20.58
N TYR A 254 8.22 10.27 19.77
CA TYR A 254 9.33 9.46 19.26
C TYR A 254 10.27 9.00 20.39
N ARG A 255 10.70 7.74 20.33
CA ARG A 255 11.43 7.06 21.42
C ARG A 255 11.99 5.71 20.94
N ASP A 256 12.88 5.11 21.70
CA ASP A 256 13.52 3.85 21.35
C ASP A 256 13.44 2.78 22.46
N PHE A 257 13.48 1.51 22.06
CA PHE A 257 13.34 0.34 22.94
C PHE A 257 14.41 -0.69 22.64
N GLN A 258 15.07 -1.19 23.68
CA GLN A 258 16.09 -2.23 23.57
C GLN A 258 15.57 -3.56 24.11
N PHE A 259 15.74 -4.62 23.31
CA PHE A 259 15.36 -5.99 23.67
C PHE A 259 16.61 -6.88 23.71
N GLY A 260 17.30 -6.84 24.84
CA GLY A 260 18.61 -7.48 25.00
C GLY A 260 19.62 -7.01 23.97
N LYS A 261 20.49 -7.91 23.53
CA LYS A 261 21.40 -7.67 22.41
C LYS A 261 20.76 -7.91 21.03
N LEU A 262 19.54 -8.45 20.98
CA LEU A 262 18.92 -8.89 19.73
C LEU A 262 18.40 -7.71 18.89
N ALA A 263 17.61 -6.81 19.48
CA ALA A 263 16.94 -5.77 18.71
C ALA A 263 16.93 -4.41 19.42
N GLN A 264 17.18 -3.37 18.63
CA GLN A 264 16.87 -1.99 18.97
C GLN A 264 15.71 -1.53 18.08
N LEU A 265 14.57 -1.16 18.67
CA LEU A 265 13.43 -0.57 17.96
C LEU A 265 13.47 0.95 18.15
N VAL A 266 13.58 1.70 17.05
CA VAL A 266 13.56 3.17 17.02
C VAL A 266 12.22 3.59 16.42
N MET A 267 11.37 4.24 17.21
CA MET A 267 10.09 4.77 16.77
C MET A 267 10.23 6.25 16.44
N THR A 268 9.93 6.66 15.21
CA THR A 268 9.87 8.07 14.79
C THR A 268 8.46 8.61 14.81
N ASP A 269 8.31 9.91 14.65
CA ASP A 269 7.05 10.65 14.54
C ASP A 269 7.12 11.46 13.26
N GLU A 270 6.38 11.02 12.25
CA GLU A 270 6.46 11.55 10.89
C GLU A 270 5.41 12.62 10.60
N ARG A 271 4.62 13.04 11.59
CA ARG A 271 3.55 14.04 11.39
C ARG A 271 3.80 15.35 12.14
N LEU A 272 4.24 15.30 13.39
CA LEU A 272 4.40 16.50 14.21
C LEU A 272 5.58 17.38 13.77
N TYR A 273 6.58 16.78 13.12
CA TYR A 273 7.84 17.46 12.76
C TYR A 273 8.03 17.64 11.27
N ARG A 274 7.18 17.03 10.43
CA ARG A 274 7.31 17.14 8.99
C ARG A 274 7.04 18.56 8.50
N ALA A 275 7.70 18.92 7.41
CA ALA A 275 7.34 20.04 6.59
C ALA A 275 6.09 19.69 5.76
N ASP A 276 5.41 20.74 5.31
CA ASP A 276 4.38 20.68 4.27
C ASP A 276 4.83 19.84 3.05
N HIS A 277 3.87 19.23 2.36
CA HIS A 277 4.18 18.43 1.17
C HIS A 277 4.94 19.27 0.14
N VAL A 278 5.85 18.63 -0.61
CA VAL A 278 6.64 19.34 -1.62
C VAL A 278 5.74 19.92 -2.71
N ILE A 279 4.72 19.16 -3.11
CA ILE A 279 3.68 19.60 -4.02
C ILE A 279 2.50 20.09 -3.18
N PRO A 280 2.14 21.38 -3.28
CA PRO A 280 0.93 21.88 -2.63
C PRO A 280 -0.30 21.06 -3.00
N GLU A 281 -1.13 20.78 -2.00
CA GLU A 281 -2.45 20.15 -2.15
C GLU A 281 -3.33 21.03 -3.08
N SER A 282 -3.04 22.33 -3.05
CA SER A 282 -3.28 23.41 -4.01
C SER A 282 -3.59 23.12 -5.49
N ILE A 283 -2.79 22.24 -6.09
CA ILE A 283 -2.43 22.43 -7.50
C ILE A 283 -3.57 22.06 -8.46
N TYR A 284 -3.93 23.06 -9.27
CA TYR A 284 -4.76 22.91 -10.46
C TYR A 284 -4.00 22.12 -11.53
N ASN A 285 -4.71 21.20 -12.21
CA ASN A 285 -4.22 20.51 -13.41
C ASN A 285 -3.57 21.51 -14.38
N LEU A 286 -2.26 21.42 -14.58
CA LEU A 286 -1.51 22.36 -15.42
C LEU A 286 -1.90 22.29 -16.91
N ALA A 287 -2.56 21.21 -17.34
CA ALA A 287 -3.02 21.02 -18.72
C ALA A 287 -4.44 21.53 -18.96
N THR A 288 -5.29 21.61 -17.93
CA THR A 288 -6.71 21.99 -18.08
C THR A 288 -7.11 23.21 -17.25
N GLY A 289 -6.25 23.68 -16.35
CA GLY A 289 -6.54 24.79 -15.43
C GLY A 289 -7.63 24.47 -14.39
N THR A 290 -8.05 23.21 -14.26
CA THR A 290 -9.09 22.77 -13.31
C THR A 290 -8.47 22.13 -12.08
N PRO A 291 -9.06 22.23 -10.88
CA PRO A 291 -8.61 21.45 -9.73
C PRO A 291 -8.57 19.97 -10.11
N LEU A 292 -7.43 19.32 -9.91
CA LEU A 292 -7.48 17.87 -9.69
C LEU A 292 -8.18 17.70 -8.33
N ASN A 293 -8.88 16.58 -8.12
CA ASN A 293 -9.34 16.27 -6.76
C ASN A 293 -8.14 16.44 -5.81
N SER A 294 -8.33 17.03 -4.63
CA SER A 294 -7.26 17.47 -3.72
C SER A 294 -6.19 16.42 -3.42
N SER A 295 -6.48 15.14 -3.67
CA SER A 295 -5.56 14.01 -3.50
C SER A 295 -4.81 13.56 -4.77
N MET A 296 -5.27 13.78 -6.02
CA MET A 296 -4.44 13.42 -7.19
C MET A 296 -3.69 14.63 -7.74
N GLY A 297 -2.40 14.47 -8.03
CA GLY A 297 -1.53 15.54 -8.53
C GLY A 297 -0.71 16.24 -7.44
N SER A 298 -1.12 16.13 -6.17
CA SER A 298 -0.41 16.61 -4.97
C SER A 298 0.06 15.45 -4.07
N ARG A 299 -0.84 14.50 -3.77
CA ARG A 299 -0.57 13.27 -3.00
C ARG A 299 -0.34 12.07 -3.92
N TYR A 300 -1.32 11.71 -4.75
CA TYR A 300 -1.26 10.52 -5.62
C TYR A 300 -0.99 10.89 -7.08
N ILE A 301 -0.24 10.03 -7.79
CA ILE A 301 0.05 10.20 -9.24
C ILE A 301 0.65 11.59 -9.52
N VAL A 302 1.71 11.93 -8.80
CA VAL A 302 2.43 13.20 -8.91
C VAL A 302 3.46 13.14 -10.03
N PRO A 303 3.46 14.06 -11.02
CA PRO A 303 4.49 14.12 -12.04
C PRO A 303 5.89 14.29 -11.43
N GLN A 304 6.79 13.33 -11.65
CA GLN A 304 8.09 13.27 -10.99
C GLN A 304 8.97 14.49 -11.35
N ASP A 305 8.91 14.99 -12.58
CA ASP A 305 9.68 16.17 -13.00
C ASP A 305 9.23 17.44 -12.27
N ALA A 306 7.92 17.60 -12.02
CA ALA A 306 7.38 18.72 -11.27
C ALA A 306 7.79 18.65 -9.79
N TYR A 307 7.73 17.44 -9.21
CA TYR A 307 8.23 17.18 -7.86
C TYR A 307 9.71 17.52 -7.71
N ASN A 308 10.56 17.00 -8.59
CA ASN A 308 12.00 17.23 -8.54
C ASN A 308 12.36 18.73 -8.62
N LEU A 309 11.63 19.47 -9.47
CA LEU A 309 11.80 20.92 -9.60
C LEU A 309 11.45 21.64 -8.28
N LEU A 310 10.29 21.35 -7.71
CA LEU A 310 9.80 22.00 -6.50
C LEU A 310 10.63 21.62 -5.27
N GLU A 311 11.05 20.36 -5.14
CA GLU A 311 11.95 19.90 -4.07
C GLU A 311 13.27 20.69 -4.12
N GLY A 312 13.88 20.80 -5.31
CA GLY A 312 15.11 21.55 -5.51
C GLY A 312 14.99 23.04 -5.20
N GLN A 313 13.84 23.65 -5.54
CA GLN A 313 13.54 25.04 -5.19
C GLN A 313 13.39 25.24 -3.68
N LYS A 314 12.58 24.38 -3.01
CA LYS A 314 12.39 24.43 -1.54
C LYS A 314 13.74 24.29 -0.82
N ILE A 315 14.58 23.33 -1.21
CA ILE A 315 15.94 23.16 -0.63
C ILE A 315 16.83 24.39 -0.85
N THR A 316 16.77 25.01 -2.04
CA THR A 316 17.57 26.20 -2.34
C THR A 316 17.18 27.38 -1.45
N VAL A 317 15.88 27.57 -1.22
CA VAL A 317 15.37 28.59 -0.30
C VAL A 317 15.76 28.26 1.15
N ALA A 318 15.58 27.02 1.60
CA ALA A 318 15.94 26.59 2.96
C ALA A 318 17.42 26.82 3.29
N LYS A 319 18.32 26.57 2.34
CA LYS A 319 19.78 26.87 2.46
C LYS A 319 20.07 28.35 2.66
N ALA A 320 19.24 29.23 2.13
CA ALA A 320 19.41 30.67 2.27
C ALA A 320 18.84 31.20 3.60
N MET A 321 17.91 30.47 4.23
CA MET A 321 17.14 30.94 5.39
C MET A 321 17.46 30.21 6.70
N THR A 322 18.02 28.99 6.64
CA THR A 322 18.22 28.12 7.80
C THR A 322 19.57 27.41 7.73
N ASP A 323 20.03 26.87 8.86
CA ASP A 323 21.22 26.00 8.93
C ASP A 323 20.94 24.55 8.50
N ASP A 324 19.67 24.22 8.25
CA ASP A 324 19.21 22.92 7.78
C ASP A 324 18.65 22.99 6.36
N PRO A 325 19.43 22.59 5.33
CA PRO A 325 19.00 22.56 3.94
C PRO A 325 17.73 21.74 3.67
N LEU A 326 17.35 20.84 4.58
CA LEU A 326 16.18 19.97 4.44
C LEU A 326 14.95 20.51 5.17
N SER A 327 15.04 21.62 5.90
CA SER A 327 13.97 22.09 6.81
C SER A 327 12.60 22.24 6.15
N SER A 328 12.54 22.57 4.86
CA SER A 328 11.29 22.72 4.08
C SER A 328 10.85 21.45 3.32
N VAL A 329 11.60 20.35 3.42
CA VAL A 329 11.38 19.06 2.74
C VAL A 329 11.73 17.89 3.67
N SER A 330 11.53 18.08 4.97
CA SER A 330 11.88 17.12 6.01
C SER A 330 10.63 16.43 6.52
N MET A 331 10.68 15.11 6.70
CA MET A 331 9.69 14.29 7.40
C MET A 331 9.92 14.32 8.91
N LEU A 332 11.18 14.16 9.34
CA LEU A 332 11.50 14.00 10.78
C LEU A 332 11.75 15.34 11.50
N GLY A 333 11.96 16.42 10.75
CA GLY A 333 12.59 17.62 11.28
C GLY A 333 14.05 17.38 11.71
N LYS A 334 14.81 18.46 11.90
CA LYS A 334 16.26 18.37 12.18
C LYS A 334 16.60 17.55 13.42
N THR A 335 15.94 17.84 14.55
CA THR A 335 16.30 17.26 15.85
C THR A 335 16.06 15.75 15.90
N GLN A 336 14.91 15.28 15.41
CA GLN A 336 14.61 13.87 15.40
C GLN A 336 15.43 13.12 14.34
N ARG A 337 15.69 13.74 13.17
CA ARG A 337 16.59 13.18 12.15
C ARG A 337 17.99 12.92 12.72
N ASP A 338 18.56 13.90 13.42
CA ASP A 338 19.89 13.77 14.03
C ASP A 338 19.89 12.73 15.16
N TRP A 339 18.83 12.69 15.97
CA TRP A 339 18.61 11.65 16.98
C TRP A 339 18.53 10.24 16.38
N TRP A 340 17.75 10.05 15.30
CA TRP A 340 17.63 8.78 14.60
C TRP A 340 18.98 8.32 14.06
N LYS A 341 19.74 9.22 13.41
CA LYS A 341 21.08 8.92 12.90
C LYS A 341 22.01 8.44 14.00
N SER A 342 21.98 9.11 15.15
CA SER A 342 22.75 8.73 16.34
C SER A 342 22.34 7.37 16.88
N LYS A 343 21.03 7.09 17.00
CA LYS A 343 20.51 5.81 17.51
C LYS A 343 20.86 4.64 16.60
N MET A 344 20.67 4.79 15.29
CA MET A 344 20.98 3.76 14.31
C MET A 344 22.48 3.44 14.28
N GLN A 345 23.33 4.48 14.29
CA GLN A 345 24.78 4.31 14.28
C GLN A 345 25.32 3.76 15.61
N GLY A 346 24.79 4.20 16.74
CA GLY A 346 25.27 3.80 18.06
C GLY A 346 24.86 2.39 18.49
N SER A 347 23.81 1.84 17.89
CA SER A 347 23.24 0.54 18.29
C SER A 347 24.18 -0.64 18.03
N GLN A 348 24.48 -1.39 19.08
CA GLN A 348 25.24 -2.64 19.03
C GLN A 348 24.34 -3.88 18.89
N ASN A 349 23.03 -3.68 18.75
CA ASN A 349 22.08 -4.78 18.62
C ASN A 349 22.23 -5.49 17.26
N THR A 350 21.90 -6.78 17.22
CA THR A 350 21.92 -7.57 15.98
C THR A 350 21.00 -6.96 14.92
N TRP A 351 19.81 -6.53 15.31
CA TRP A 351 18.81 -5.90 14.44
C TRP A 351 18.53 -4.46 14.87
N LYS A 352 18.40 -3.58 13.89
CA LYS A 352 17.93 -2.21 14.04
C LYS A 352 16.56 -2.12 13.38
N LEU A 353 15.52 -2.01 14.17
CA LEU A 353 14.15 -1.88 13.68
C LEU A 353 13.78 -0.40 13.67
N TRP A 354 13.18 0.05 12.59
CA TRP A 354 12.60 1.38 12.49
C TRP A 354 11.09 1.24 12.42
N GLY A 355 10.38 1.60 13.50
CA GLY A 355 8.92 1.69 13.44
C GLY A 355 8.54 3.12 13.07
N ASN A 356 7.83 3.27 11.96
CA ASN A 356 7.35 4.57 11.49
C ASN A 356 6.04 4.41 10.72
N GLU A 357 5.42 5.54 10.43
CA GLU A 357 4.06 5.65 9.93
C GLU A 357 3.99 5.22 8.45
N VAL A 358 4.83 5.82 7.60
CA VAL A 358 4.70 5.71 6.13
C VAL A 358 5.81 4.90 5.45
N SER A 359 5.53 4.27 4.30
CA SER A 359 6.53 3.42 3.62
C SER A 359 7.72 4.22 3.06
N LEU A 360 8.90 3.59 3.12
CA LEU A 360 10.14 4.07 2.50
C LEU A 360 10.33 3.59 1.06
N LEU A 361 9.52 2.61 0.60
CA LEU A 361 9.66 2.00 -0.72
C LEU A 361 9.24 2.98 -1.80
N ARG A 362 10.10 3.19 -2.80
CA ARG A 362 9.73 3.99 -3.98
C ARG A 362 8.60 3.31 -4.74
N MET A 363 7.57 4.09 -5.07
CA MET A 363 6.44 3.66 -5.87
C MET A 363 6.31 4.62 -7.06
N GLY A 364 6.85 4.18 -8.19
CA GLY A 364 6.79 4.89 -9.45
C GLY A 364 5.90 4.23 -10.49
N LEU A 365 5.42 5.02 -11.44
CA LEU A 365 4.77 4.57 -12.66
C LEU A 365 5.33 5.34 -13.86
N ASN A 366 5.89 4.63 -14.84
CA ASN A 366 6.27 5.23 -16.11
C ASN A 366 5.03 5.35 -17.01
N GLY A 367 4.44 6.54 -17.06
CA GLY A 367 3.24 6.81 -17.85
C GLY A 367 3.46 6.62 -19.36
N VAL A 368 4.65 6.90 -19.87
CA VAL A 368 5.00 6.63 -21.28
C VAL A 368 4.85 5.14 -21.59
N ASP A 369 5.46 4.29 -20.76
CA ASP A 369 5.42 2.85 -20.96
C ASP A 369 4.03 2.26 -20.69
N ALA A 370 3.32 2.78 -19.69
CA ALA A 370 1.96 2.37 -19.37
C ALA A 370 0.98 2.69 -20.51
N ILE A 371 1.00 3.91 -21.05
CA ILE A 371 0.15 4.32 -22.18
C ILE A 371 0.49 3.50 -23.44
N ALA A 372 1.77 3.36 -23.75
CA ALA A 372 2.23 2.56 -24.88
C ALA A 372 1.74 1.10 -24.77
N THR A 373 1.80 0.53 -23.58
CA THR A 373 1.28 -0.81 -23.28
C THR A 373 -0.23 -0.89 -23.45
N LEU A 374 -1.00 0.06 -22.90
CA LEU A 374 -2.47 0.06 -23.04
C LEU A 374 -2.92 0.20 -24.49
N LEU A 375 -2.31 1.11 -25.26
CA LEU A 375 -2.67 1.32 -26.67
C LEU A 375 -2.25 0.12 -27.52
N ALA A 376 -1.09 -0.49 -27.26
CA ALA A 376 -0.70 -1.74 -27.89
C ALA A 376 -1.70 -2.87 -27.58
N LEU A 377 -2.08 -3.05 -26.32
CA LEU A 377 -3.09 -4.05 -25.92
C LEU A 377 -4.43 -3.83 -26.64
N LYS A 378 -4.93 -2.59 -26.70
CA LYS A 378 -6.16 -2.23 -27.40
C LYS A 378 -6.07 -2.49 -28.92
N SER A 379 -4.88 -2.44 -29.49
CA SER A 379 -4.67 -2.67 -30.92
C SER A 379 -4.72 -4.15 -31.33
N ILE A 380 -4.53 -5.09 -30.40
CA ILE A 380 -4.42 -6.53 -30.71
C ILE A 380 -5.67 -7.05 -31.43
N SER A 381 -6.87 -6.72 -30.95
CA SER A 381 -8.12 -7.16 -31.59
C SER A 381 -8.25 -6.59 -33.00
N THR A 382 -7.91 -5.31 -33.19
CA THR A 382 -7.93 -4.66 -34.51
C THR A 382 -6.92 -5.31 -35.47
N LEU A 383 -5.73 -5.64 -34.98
CA LEU A 383 -4.70 -6.34 -35.76
C LEU A 383 -5.15 -7.76 -36.11
N ALA A 384 -5.73 -8.50 -35.17
CA ALA A 384 -6.28 -9.83 -35.41
C ALA A 384 -7.39 -9.81 -36.47
N THR A 385 -8.30 -8.83 -36.41
CA THR A 385 -9.31 -8.60 -37.44
C THR A 385 -8.67 -8.31 -38.79
N LYS A 386 -7.68 -7.41 -38.87
CA LYS A 386 -6.97 -7.11 -40.12
C LYS A 386 -6.30 -8.35 -40.72
N ILE A 387 -5.66 -9.19 -39.91
CA ILE A 387 -5.05 -10.44 -40.37
C ILE A 387 -6.14 -11.37 -40.92
N THR A 388 -7.25 -11.52 -40.20
CA THR A 388 -8.38 -12.37 -40.61
C THR A 388 -8.98 -11.91 -41.94
N GLU A 389 -9.22 -10.61 -42.09
CA GLU A 389 -9.82 -10.01 -43.30
C GLU A 389 -8.88 -10.02 -44.50
N THR A 390 -7.56 -9.96 -44.27
CA THR A 390 -6.56 -9.94 -45.33
C THR A 390 -6.20 -11.34 -45.82
N ALA A 391 -6.34 -12.36 -44.97
CA ALA A 391 -5.93 -13.74 -45.29
C ALA A 391 -6.55 -14.31 -46.58
N PRO A 392 -7.85 -14.10 -46.90
CA PRO A 392 -8.44 -14.60 -48.14
C PRO A 392 -7.74 -14.08 -49.40
N ALA A 393 -7.27 -12.83 -49.40
CA ALA A 393 -6.55 -12.24 -50.54
C ALA A 393 -5.18 -12.90 -50.80
N LEU A 394 -4.65 -13.62 -49.81
CA LEU A 394 -3.38 -14.35 -49.87
C LEU A 394 -3.60 -15.87 -49.86
N GLY A 395 -4.77 -16.33 -50.33
CA GLY A 395 -5.10 -17.75 -50.41
C GLY A 395 -5.24 -18.44 -49.05
N GLY A 396 -5.52 -17.69 -47.99
CA GLY A 396 -5.62 -18.18 -46.62
C GLY A 396 -4.28 -18.39 -45.90
N ASN A 397 -3.15 -17.94 -46.48
CA ASN A 397 -1.83 -18.12 -45.86
C ASN A 397 -1.62 -17.13 -44.70
N LEU A 398 -1.87 -17.58 -43.48
CA LEU A 398 -1.77 -16.75 -42.26
C LEU A 398 -0.35 -16.27 -41.97
N LEU A 399 0.69 -17.02 -42.33
CA LEU A 399 2.08 -16.63 -42.09
C LEU A 399 2.48 -15.43 -42.97
N VAL A 400 2.20 -15.51 -44.26
CA VAL A 400 2.42 -14.40 -45.22
C VAL A 400 1.55 -13.21 -44.85
N THR A 401 0.30 -13.46 -44.45
CA THR A 401 -0.62 -12.39 -44.03
C THR A 401 -0.12 -11.66 -42.78
N ALA A 402 0.41 -12.38 -41.79
CA ALA A 402 1.01 -11.80 -40.59
C ALA A 402 2.18 -10.86 -40.94
N ALA A 403 3.10 -11.30 -41.81
CA ALA A 403 4.24 -10.50 -42.27
C ALA A 403 3.80 -9.24 -43.01
N LEU A 404 2.78 -9.36 -43.88
CA LEU A 404 2.21 -8.24 -44.62
C LEU A 404 1.57 -7.21 -43.68
N VAL A 405 0.67 -7.65 -42.78
CA VAL A 405 -0.01 -6.74 -41.85
C VAL A 405 1.01 -6.03 -40.94
N ALA A 406 2.06 -6.74 -40.51
CA ALA A 406 3.16 -6.15 -39.76
C ALA A 406 3.88 -5.04 -40.53
N ALA A 407 4.28 -5.31 -41.78
CA ALA A 407 4.96 -4.33 -42.63
C ALA A 407 4.10 -3.09 -42.92
N VAL A 408 2.81 -3.28 -43.22
CA VAL A 408 1.86 -2.17 -43.44
C VAL A 408 1.65 -1.36 -42.16
N THR A 409 1.53 -2.03 -41.01
CA THR A 409 1.42 -1.36 -39.70
C THR A 409 2.69 -0.54 -39.40
N ALA A 410 3.85 -1.00 -39.87
CA ALA A 410 5.11 -0.27 -39.82
C ALA A 410 5.31 0.80 -40.91
N GLY A 411 4.23 1.15 -41.63
CA GLY A 411 4.21 2.24 -42.61
C GLY A 411 4.68 1.86 -44.02
N ALA A 412 4.88 0.57 -44.31
CA ALA A 412 5.20 0.15 -45.68
C ALA A 412 3.97 0.26 -46.61
N GLY A 413 4.19 0.64 -47.86
CA GLY A 413 3.14 0.62 -48.87
C GLY A 413 2.65 -0.81 -49.15
N GLN A 414 1.36 -0.97 -49.43
CA GLN A 414 0.71 -2.29 -49.60
C GLN A 414 1.44 -3.21 -50.58
N SER A 415 1.88 -2.69 -51.73
CA SER A 415 2.61 -3.48 -52.73
C SER A 415 3.98 -3.95 -52.24
N VAL A 416 4.72 -3.09 -51.54
CA VAL A 416 6.04 -3.41 -50.99
C VAL A 416 5.90 -4.45 -49.88
N ALA A 417 4.94 -4.26 -48.98
CA ALA A 417 4.63 -5.21 -47.91
C ALA A 417 4.25 -6.59 -48.46
N THR A 418 3.48 -6.65 -49.55
CA THR A 418 3.06 -7.92 -50.18
C THR A 418 4.27 -8.66 -50.76
N ASN A 419 5.10 -7.97 -51.52
CA ASN A 419 6.30 -8.55 -52.11
C ASN A 419 7.27 -9.05 -51.04
N ALA A 420 7.46 -8.27 -49.98
CA ALA A 420 8.33 -8.64 -48.87
C ALA A 420 7.80 -9.83 -48.07
N ALA A 421 6.49 -9.90 -47.81
CA ALA A 421 5.88 -11.04 -47.11
C ALA A 421 6.06 -12.35 -47.88
N ILE A 422 5.93 -12.32 -49.21
CA ILE A 422 6.21 -13.47 -50.08
C ILE A 422 7.70 -13.82 -50.04
N ALA A 423 8.58 -12.83 -50.15
CA ALA A 423 10.02 -13.03 -50.09
C ALA A 423 10.49 -13.65 -48.76
N ILE A 424 9.88 -13.26 -47.63
CA ILE A 424 10.12 -13.85 -46.31
C ILE A 424 9.74 -15.33 -46.31
N ALA A 425 8.57 -15.67 -46.84
CA ALA A 425 8.11 -17.07 -46.91
C ALA A 425 8.99 -17.91 -47.85
N THR A 426 9.41 -17.35 -48.98
CA THR A 426 10.37 -18.01 -49.90
C THR A 426 11.70 -18.24 -49.21
N ALA A 427 12.28 -17.22 -48.56
CA ALA A 427 13.54 -17.34 -47.83
C ALA A 427 13.45 -18.38 -46.69
N ASP A 428 12.32 -18.41 -45.98
CA ASP A 428 12.06 -19.42 -44.95
C ASP A 428 12.03 -20.84 -45.53
N ALA A 429 11.44 -21.03 -46.71
CA ALA A 429 11.38 -22.33 -47.38
C ALA A 429 12.75 -22.77 -47.96
N THR A 430 13.60 -21.82 -48.37
CA THR A 430 14.91 -22.09 -48.97
C THR A 430 16.07 -22.04 -47.96
N GLY A 431 15.80 -21.76 -46.68
CA GLY A 431 16.82 -21.59 -45.64
C GLY A 431 17.69 -20.33 -45.80
N SER A 432 17.21 -19.35 -46.59
CA SER A 432 17.90 -18.07 -46.80
C SER A 432 17.53 -17.04 -45.72
N ASP A 433 18.30 -15.96 -45.62
CA ASP A 433 18.05 -14.92 -44.61
C ASP A 433 16.75 -14.15 -44.91
N ARG A 434 15.76 -14.30 -44.03
CA ARG A 434 14.42 -13.70 -44.18
C ARG A 434 14.46 -12.17 -44.11
N GLY A 435 15.32 -11.61 -43.27
CA GLY A 435 15.46 -10.16 -43.09
C GLY A 435 16.08 -9.51 -44.32
N ALA A 436 17.14 -10.10 -44.86
CA ALA A 436 17.78 -9.67 -46.10
C ALA A 436 16.81 -9.76 -47.28
N ALA A 437 16.02 -10.84 -47.38
CA ALA A 437 15.01 -11.00 -48.42
C ALA A 437 13.91 -9.91 -48.34
N ALA A 438 13.44 -9.60 -47.13
CA ALA A 438 12.47 -8.54 -46.89
C ALA A 438 13.00 -7.14 -47.25
N VAL A 439 14.26 -6.85 -46.90
CA VAL A 439 14.93 -5.58 -47.26
C VAL A 439 15.16 -5.48 -48.77
N ALA A 440 15.58 -6.58 -49.42
CA ALA A 440 15.73 -6.64 -50.87
C ALA A 440 14.40 -6.43 -51.61
N ALA A 441 13.28 -6.83 -50.98
CA ALA A 441 11.93 -6.57 -51.47
C ALA A 441 11.41 -5.14 -51.19
N GLY A 442 12.22 -4.28 -50.58
CA GLY A 442 11.98 -2.84 -50.43
C GLY A 442 11.55 -2.36 -49.04
N LEU A 443 11.52 -3.24 -48.02
CA LEU A 443 11.30 -2.81 -46.64
C LEU A 443 12.54 -2.14 -46.04
N SER A 444 12.33 -1.19 -45.14
CA SER A 444 13.41 -0.74 -44.25
C SER A 444 13.85 -1.87 -43.32
N ILE A 445 15.03 -1.76 -42.70
CA ILE A 445 15.53 -2.76 -41.73
C ILE A 445 14.53 -2.96 -40.58
N SER A 446 13.93 -1.87 -40.08
CA SER A 446 12.98 -1.91 -38.97
C SER A 446 11.64 -2.56 -39.38
N GLN A 447 11.13 -2.26 -40.59
CA GLN A 447 9.95 -2.89 -41.16
C GLN A 447 10.17 -4.39 -41.44
N ALA A 448 11.33 -4.74 -41.99
CA ALA A 448 11.72 -6.13 -42.23
C ALA A 448 11.80 -6.92 -40.91
N GLY A 449 12.38 -6.30 -39.86
CA GLY A 449 12.48 -6.91 -38.54
C GLY A 449 11.12 -7.32 -37.96
N ILE A 450 10.14 -6.40 -37.94
CA ILE A 450 8.81 -6.73 -37.41
C ILE A 450 8.04 -7.69 -38.31
N ALA A 451 8.17 -7.58 -39.64
CA ALA A 451 7.53 -8.50 -40.58
C ALA A 451 8.00 -9.95 -40.40
N VAL A 452 9.32 -10.13 -40.23
CA VAL A 452 9.90 -11.45 -39.94
C VAL A 452 9.49 -11.94 -38.55
N ALA A 453 9.46 -11.08 -37.53
CA ALA A 453 9.02 -11.46 -36.20
C ALA A 453 7.57 -11.95 -36.18
N ALA A 454 6.66 -11.22 -36.84
CA ALA A 454 5.25 -11.61 -36.94
C ALA A 454 5.05 -12.92 -37.70
N TYR A 455 5.80 -13.12 -38.80
CA TYR A 455 5.83 -14.39 -39.54
C TYR A 455 6.23 -15.57 -38.64
N LEU A 456 7.29 -15.40 -37.86
CA LEU A 456 7.80 -16.47 -37.00
C LEU A 456 6.91 -16.75 -35.80
N ALA A 457 6.29 -15.73 -35.22
CA ALA A 457 5.31 -15.89 -34.16
C ALA A 457 4.09 -16.69 -34.64
N ALA A 458 3.55 -16.35 -35.81
CA ALA A 458 2.47 -17.11 -36.44
C ALA A 458 2.92 -18.57 -36.71
N LYS A 459 4.12 -18.76 -37.26
CA LYS A 459 4.66 -20.09 -37.59
C LYS A 459 4.82 -20.97 -36.35
N ALA A 460 5.29 -20.41 -35.24
CA ALA A 460 5.43 -21.12 -33.98
C ALA A 460 4.07 -21.51 -33.37
N ALA A 461 3.03 -20.69 -33.58
CA ALA A 461 1.68 -20.93 -33.08
C ALA A 461 0.81 -21.82 -34.00
N ALA A 462 1.24 -22.09 -35.24
CA ALA A 462 0.50 -22.88 -36.22
C ALA A 462 0.00 -24.25 -35.73
N PRO A 463 0.77 -25.04 -34.94
CA PRO A 463 0.27 -26.31 -34.41
C PRO A 463 -0.95 -26.18 -33.49
N ALA A 464 -1.17 -24.99 -32.90
CA ALA A 464 -2.30 -24.71 -32.01
C ALA A 464 -3.53 -24.19 -32.76
N GLY A 465 -3.47 -24.03 -34.09
CA GLY A 465 -4.59 -23.63 -34.93
C GLY A 465 -4.65 -22.13 -35.26
N ALA A 466 -5.46 -21.80 -36.27
CA ALA A 466 -5.52 -20.48 -36.91
C ALA A 466 -5.80 -19.32 -35.94
N ALA A 467 -6.70 -19.50 -34.96
CA ALA A 467 -7.01 -18.45 -33.99
C ALA A 467 -5.77 -18.07 -33.16
N THR A 468 -4.95 -19.07 -32.81
CA THR A 468 -3.72 -18.94 -32.02
C THR A 468 -2.59 -18.34 -32.86
N GLU A 469 -2.50 -18.68 -34.15
CA GLU A 469 -1.60 -18.03 -35.12
C GLU A 469 -1.86 -16.53 -35.23
N ILE A 470 -3.13 -16.17 -35.46
CA ILE A 470 -3.58 -14.79 -35.61
C ILE A 470 -3.30 -14.01 -34.32
N ALA A 471 -3.63 -14.58 -33.17
CA ALA A 471 -3.38 -13.96 -31.88
C ALA A 471 -1.87 -13.73 -31.63
N ALA A 472 -1.01 -14.72 -31.92
CA ALA A 472 0.43 -14.60 -31.76
C ALA A 472 1.02 -13.51 -32.66
N ALA A 473 0.63 -13.48 -33.93
CA ALA A 473 1.04 -12.43 -34.87
C ALA A 473 0.58 -11.04 -34.43
N ALA A 474 -0.69 -10.88 -34.06
CA ALA A 474 -1.24 -9.61 -33.61
C ALA A 474 -0.54 -9.09 -32.35
N GLN A 475 -0.25 -9.97 -31.38
CA GLN A 475 0.54 -9.62 -30.19
C GLN A 475 1.96 -9.18 -30.55
N THR A 476 2.63 -9.91 -31.45
CA THR A 476 3.98 -9.54 -31.90
C THR A 476 4.00 -8.18 -32.60
N ILE A 477 3.00 -7.86 -33.41
CA ILE A 477 2.90 -6.54 -34.05
C ILE A 477 2.64 -5.44 -33.01
N ALA A 478 1.69 -5.66 -32.10
CA ALA A 478 1.33 -4.70 -31.06
C ALA A 478 2.53 -4.34 -30.17
N PHE A 479 3.25 -5.35 -29.68
CA PHE A 479 4.36 -5.14 -28.74
C PHE A 479 5.72 -4.95 -29.40
N GLY A 480 5.92 -5.47 -30.61
CA GLY A 480 7.15 -5.34 -31.37
C GLY A 480 7.23 -4.06 -32.21
N TRP A 481 6.11 -3.37 -32.43
CA TRP A 481 6.09 -2.11 -33.20
C TRP A 481 5.28 -0.99 -32.55
N ILE A 482 3.98 -1.22 -32.28
CA ILE A 482 3.09 -0.15 -31.80
C ILE A 482 3.56 0.40 -30.45
N LYS A 483 3.86 -0.46 -29.48
CA LYS A 483 4.39 -0.03 -28.18
C LYS A 483 5.72 0.74 -28.33
N PRO A 484 6.77 0.22 -29.00
CA PRO A 484 8.01 0.96 -29.24
C PRO A 484 7.83 2.31 -29.95
N ASP A 485 6.95 2.38 -30.96
CA ASP A 485 6.64 3.63 -31.66
C ASP A 485 6.04 4.67 -30.71
N ILE A 486 5.08 4.27 -29.87
CA ILE A 486 4.47 5.17 -28.87
C ILE A 486 5.49 5.58 -27.81
N GLN A 487 6.37 4.68 -27.37
CA GLN A 487 7.43 5.02 -26.42
C GLN A 487 8.38 6.07 -27.00
N ALA A 488 8.76 5.93 -28.27
CA ALA A 488 9.67 6.85 -28.95
C ALA A 488 9.03 8.20 -29.28
N ASN A 489 7.80 8.18 -29.78
CA ASN A 489 7.13 9.37 -30.33
C ASN A 489 6.13 10.02 -29.37
N LYS A 490 5.81 9.38 -28.25
CA LYS A 490 4.86 9.84 -27.22
C LYS A 490 3.55 10.30 -27.85
N GLN A 491 3.08 11.50 -27.52
CA GLN A 491 1.85 12.08 -28.06
C GLN A 491 1.87 12.26 -29.59
N ASN A 492 3.06 12.26 -30.23
CA ASN A 492 3.19 12.43 -31.68
C ASN A 492 3.16 11.10 -32.44
N SER A 493 3.05 9.97 -31.76
CA SER A 493 2.88 8.67 -32.42
C SER A 493 1.61 8.66 -33.27
N ALA A 494 1.71 8.07 -34.47
CA ALA A 494 0.57 7.89 -35.35
C ALA A 494 -0.54 7.04 -34.68
N PHE A 495 -0.18 6.13 -33.78
CA PHE A 495 -1.13 5.29 -33.04
C PHE A 495 -1.86 6.07 -31.95
N VAL A 496 -1.18 7.04 -31.31
CA VAL A 496 -1.82 7.94 -30.34
C VAL A 496 -2.76 8.90 -31.07
N ILE A 497 -2.34 9.46 -32.19
CA ILE A 497 -3.19 10.35 -33.01
C ILE A 497 -4.43 9.60 -33.51
N ALA A 498 -4.24 8.39 -34.06
CA ALA A 498 -5.33 7.54 -34.54
C ALA A 498 -6.31 7.11 -33.44
N SER A 499 -5.89 7.10 -32.17
CA SER A 499 -6.79 6.80 -31.05
C SER A 499 -7.80 7.92 -30.77
N GLY A 500 -7.56 9.13 -31.28
CA GLY A 500 -8.36 10.33 -30.94
C GLY A 500 -8.12 10.85 -29.53
N GLN A 501 -7.19 10.26 -28.76
CA GLN A 501 -6.94 10.60 -27.35
C GLN A 501 -5.68 11.45 -27.14
N GLN A 502 -5.08 12.01 -28.20
CA GLN A 502 -3.80 12.74 -28.13
C GLN A 502 -3.79 13.82 -27.03
N ALA A 503 -4.77 14.73 -27.04
CA ALA A 503 -4.87 15.79 -26.05
C ALA A 503 -5.07 15.24 -24.62
N ALA A 504 -5.92 14.22 -24.47
CA ALA A 504 -6.21 13.60 -23.17
C ALA A 504 -5.01 12.82 -22.59
N LEU A 505 -4.17 12.23 -23.43
CA LEU A 505 -3.02 11.41 -23.01
C LEU A 505 -1.73 12.21 -22.85
N THR A 506 -1.63 13.40 -23.46
CA THR A 506 -0.41 14.24 -23.44
C THR A 506 0.16 14.46 -22.02
N PRO A 507 -0.63 14.81 -21.00
CA PRO A 507 -0.12 15.02 -19.64
C PRO A 507 0.45 13.76 -18.99
N PHE A 508 0.10 12.58 -19.50
CA PHE A 508 0.48 11.29 -18.92
C PHE A 508 1.75 10.69 -19.54
N PHE A 509 2.35 11.31 -20.57
CA PHE A 509 3.65 10.91 -21.13
C PHE A 509 4.84 11.37 -20.26
N THR A 510 4.76 11.12 -18.96
CA THR A 510 5.77 11.43 -17.94
C THR A 510 5.90 10.29 -16.93
N LYS A 511 6.84 10.39 -16.00
CA LYS A 511 6.93 9.49 -14.84
C LYS A 511 6.12 10.06 -13.68
N PHE A 512 5.51 9.18 -12.90
CA PHE A 512 4.72 9.55 -11.75
C PHE A 512 5.28 8.91 -10.48
N LEU A 513 5.30 9.67 -9.39
CA LEU A 513 5.36 9.16 -8.04
C LEU A 513 3.93 8.83 -7.59
N LEU A 514 3.71 7.64 -7.03
CA LEU A 514 2.37 7.17 -6.75
C LEU A 514 1.83 7.70 -5.43
N ASN A 515 2.65 7.99 -4.42
CA ASN A 515 2.21 8.57 -3.15
C ASN A 515 3.29 9.50 -2.55
N CYS A 516 3.08 10.82 -2.65
CA CYS A 516 3.94 11.86 -2.10
C CYS A 516 3.55 12.32 -0.69
N ASP A 517 2.55 11.72 -0.05
CA ASP A 517 2.40 11.87 1.41
C ASP A 517 3.48 11.08 2.17
N GLN A 518 3.97 9.99 1.57
CA GLN A 518 5.00 9.13 2.13
C GLN A 518 6.43 9.61 1.81
N TRP A 519 7.44 8.78 2.08
CA TRP A 519 8.85 9.11 1.83
C TRP A 519 9.22 9.36 0.36
N ASP A 520 8.35 9.04 -0.60
CA ASP A 520 8.50 9.51 -1.99
C ASP A 520 8.27 11.02 -2.14
N GLY A 521 7.52 11.63 -1.23
CA GLY A 521 7.34 13.07 -1.10
C GLY A 521 8.48 13.79 -0.38
N TYR A 522 9.39 13.06 0.28
CA TYR A 522 10.49 13.61 1.10
C TYR A 522 11.83 12.98 0.69
N ASN A 523 12.08 12.94 -0.63
CA ASN A 523 13.10 12.12 -1.24
C ASN A 523 14.53 12.53 -0.83
N ALA A 524 14.81 13.82 -0.73
CA ALA A 524 16.10 14.34 -0.31
C ALA A 524 16.46 13.91 1.13
N GLU A 525 15.49 13.93 2.05
CA GLU A 525 15.73 13.45 3.41
C GLU A 525 15.87 11.92 3.44
N ARG A 526 15.04 11.17 2.69
CA ARG A 526 15.21 9.71 2.56
C ARG A 526 16.62 9.37 2.12
N LYS A 527 17.13 10.00 1.06
CA LYS A 527 18.51 9.80 0.58
C LYS A 527 19.53 10.08 1.68
N ALA A 528 19.38 11.18 2.41
CA ALA A 528 20.31 11.54 3.48
C ALA A 528 20.33 10.50 4.62
N LEU A 529 19.18 9.91 4.97
CA LEU A 529 19.09 8.83 5.97
C LEU A 529 19.70 7.52 5.45
N MET A 530 19.39 7.14 4.21
CA MET A 530 19.89 5.90 3.62
C MET A 530 21.40 5.96 3.35
N GLN A 531 21.90 7.11 2.90
CA GLN A 531 23.34 7.39 2.81
C GLN A 531 24.02 7.32 4.17
N HIS A 532 23.37 7.81 5.24
CA HIS A 532 23.92 7.68 6.60
C HIS A 532 24.09 6.21 7.01
N LEU A 533 23.11 5.34 6.74
CA LEU A 533 23.23 3.90 6.99
C LEU A 533 24.39 3.30 6.20
N LYS A 534 24.46 3.60 4.89
CA LYS A 534 25.51 3.09 3.98
C LYS A 534 26.90 3.53 4.42
N THR A 535 27.13 4.82 4.60
CA THR A 535 28.45 5.39 4.93
C THR A 535 28.95 4.94 6.30
N ASN A 536 28.05 4.69 7.26
CA ASN A 536 28.41 4.24 8.60
C ASN A 536 28.35 2.71 8.76
N ASN A 537 28.17 1.95 7.67
CA ASN A 537 28.07 0.49 7.68
C ASN A 537 27.03 -0.05 8.68
N VAL A 538 25.90 0.64 8.83
CA VAL A 538 24.79 0.20 9.68
C VAL A 538 24.03 -0.88 8.92
N SER A 539 24.15 -2.13 9.36
CA SER A 539 23.51 -3.29 8.76
C SER A 539 22.32 -3.81 9.58
N ASN A 540 21.58 -4.77 9.03
CA ASN A 540 20.40 -5.39 9.66
C ASN A 540 19.31 -4.38 10.05
N VAL A 541 19.08 -3.42 9.16
CA VAL A 541 18.05 -2.40 9.32
C VAL A 541 16.77 -2.87 8.64
N VAL A 542 15.66 -2.86 9.37
CA VAL A 542 14.33 -3.19 8.85
C VAL A 542 13.32 -2.15 9.31
N ALA A 543 12.64 -1.49 8.37
CA ALA A 543 11.49 -0.65 8.66
C ALA A 543 10.22 -1.50 8.80
N LEU A 544 9.35 -1.07 9.71
CA LEU A 544 8.00 -1.57 9.94
C LEU A 544 7.08 -0.38 9.72
N THR A 545 6.28 -0.42 8.66
CA THR A 545 5.50 0.73 8.17
C THR A 545 4.04 0.39 7.93
N GLY A 546 3.20 1.41 7.82
CA GLY A 546 1.75 1.32 7.66
C GLY A 546 1.21 2.33 6.64
N ASP A 547 0.18 3.08 7.04
CA ASP A 547 -0.55 4.12 6.27
C ASP A 547 -1.25 3.63 5.00
N ILE A 548 -0.52 3.05 4.04
CA ILE A 548 -1.00 2.86 2.68
C ILE A 548 -2.11 1.81 2.52
N HIS A 549 -2.50 1.09 3.57
CA HIS A 549 -3.49 0.01 3.53
C HIS A 549 -3.18 -1.11 2.52
N ALA A 550 -1.92 -1.53 2.44
CA ALA A 550 -1.46 -2.63 1.61
C ALA A 550 -0.33 -3.42 2.28
N PHE A 551 -0.14 -4.69 1.88
CA PHE A 551 1.05 -5.45 2.29
C PHE A 551 2.15 -5.33 1.26
N PHE A 552 3.29 -4.75 1.64
CA PHE A 552 4.50 -4.73 0.83
C PHE A 552 5.71 -5.28 1.58
N ALA A 553 6.66 -5.78 0.80
CA ALA A 553 8.01 -6.02 1.28
C ALA A 553 8.98 -5.73 0.15
N GLY A 554 10.06 -5.02 0.46
CA GLY A 554 11.06 -4.66 -0.54
C GLY A 554 12.32 -4.10 0.06
N THR A 555 13.30 -3.84 -0.80
CA THR A 555 14.56 -3.21 -0.40
C THR A 555 14.49 -1.71 -0.57
N VAL A 556 14.99 -0.95 0.40
CA VAL A 556 15.16 0.50 0.30
C VAL A 556 16.60 0.78 -0.09
N SER A 557 16.79 1.53 -1.18
CA SER A 557 18.11 1.91 -1.69
C SER A 557 18.58 3.25 -1.16
N ASP A 558 19.89 3.47 -1.18
CA ASP A 558 20.52 4.76 -0.87
C ASP A 558 20.05 5.90 -1.77
N ASP A 559 19.85 5.62 -3.06
CA ASP A 559 19.28 6.55 -4.03
C ASP A 559 18.52 5.81 -5.13
N PHE A 560 17.19 5.83 -5.06
CA PHE A 560 16.33 5.24 -6.10
C PHE A 560 16.44 5.93 -7.47
N ASP A 561 16.91 7.18 -7.52
CA ASP A 561 17.08 7.93 -8.77
C ASP A 561 18.41 7.64 -9.45
N ALA A 562 19.34 6.94 -8.77
CA ALA A 562 20.58 6.47 -9.36
C ALA A 562 20.31 5.40 -10.43
N ALA A 563 21.23 5.28 -11.40
CA ALA A 563 21.15 4.24 -12.43
C ALA A 563 21.01 2.85 -11.79
N GLY A 564 20.01 2.08 -12.24
CA GLY A 564 19.70 0.76 -11.68
C GLY A 564 18.95 0.77 -10.35
N GLY A 565 18.52 1.94 -9.84
CA GLY A 565 17.75 2.07 -8.59
C GLY A 565 18.60 2.11 -7.31
N GLY A 566 19.89 2.40 -7.42
CA GLY A 566 20.81 2.55 -6.28
C GLY A 566 21.27 1.24 -5.65
N THR A 567 21.94 1.36 -4.51
CA THR A 567 22.38 0.23 -3.67
C THR A 567 21.37 0.00 -2.55
N PRO A 568 20.75 -1.19 -2.44
CA PRO A 568 19.96 -1.57 -1.27
C PRO A 568 20.73 -1.41 0.05
N VAL A 569 20.15 -0.72 1.04
CA VAL A 569 20.74 -0.53 2.38
C VAL A 569 19.89 -1.09 3.53
N MET A 570 18.58 -1.23 3.33
CA MET A 570 17.67 -1.81 4.32
C MET A 570 16.46 -2.48 3.67
N VAL A 571 15.63 -3.14 4.47
CA VAL A 571 14.33 -3.70 4.04
C VAL A 571 13.21 -2.90 4.68
N ASP A 572 12.11 -2.71 3.96
CA ASP A 572 10.86 -2.16 4.50
C ASP A 572 9.75 -3.21 4.39
N LEU A 573 9.02 -3.40 5.48
CA LEU A 573 7.89 -4.31 5.63
C LEU A 573 6.65 -3.49 5.97
N VAL A 574 5.74 -3.38 5.01
CA VAL A 574 4.53 -2.54 5.11
C VAL A 574 3.35 -3.43 5.48
N THR A 575 2.63 -3.10 6.55
CA THR A 575 1.39 -3.80 6.91
C THR A 575 0.17 -3.10 6.32
N ALA A 576 -0.82 -3.88 5.90
CA ALA A 576 -2.14 -3.35 5.58
C ALA A 576 -2.85 -2.85 6.84
N GLY A 577 -3.91 -2.06 6.64
CA GLY A 577 -4.80 -1.64 7.72
C GLY A 577 -5.61 -2.80 8.27
N ILE A 578 -5.86 -2.79 9.58
CA ILE A 578 -6.72 -3.78 10.24
C ILE A 578 -8.10 -3.85 9.59
N SER A 579 -8.66 -2.69 9.24
CA SER A 579 -10.00 -2.59 8.70
C SER A 579 -10.22 -1.46 7.70
N SER A 580 -9.34 -0.46 7.62
CA SER A 580 -9.45 0.62 6.65
C SER A 580 -9.40 0.09 5.20
N ASP A 581 -10.09 0.75 4.27
CA ASP A 581 -10.24 0.25 2.90
C ASP A 581 -8.91 0.16 2.16
N SER A 582 -8.78 -0.84 1.27
CA SER A 582 -7.50 -1.16 0.64
C SER A 582 -7.05 -0.08 -0.35
N TRP A 583 -5.73 0.09 -0.51
CA TRP A 583 -5.19 1.04 -1.49
C TRP A 583 -5.71 0.82 -2.90
N PHE A 584 -5.86 -0.45 -3.28
CA PHE A 584 -6.45 -0.84 -4.55
C PHE A 584 -7.83 -0.21 -4.75
N LYS A 585 -8.68 -0.21 -3.72
CA LYS A 585 -10.02 0.38 -3.80
C LYS A 585 -9.92 1.90 -4.03
N TYR A 586 -9.06 2.60 -3.29
CA TYR A 586 -8.88 4.05 -3.47
C TYR A 586 -8.41 4.40 -4.88
N LEU A 587 -7.37 3.72 -5.38
CA LEU A 587 -6.87 3.99 -6.73
C LEU A 587 -7.87 3.57 -7.81
N LYS A 588 -8.60 2.46 -7.63
CA LYS A 588 -9.63 2.01 -8.57
C LYS A 588 -10.77 3.02 -8.68
N ASP A 589 -11.30 3.47 -7.53
CA ASP A 589 -12.41 4.41 -7.50
C ASP A 589 -11.98 5.78 -8.06
N GLY A 590 -10.75 6.23 -7.76
CA GLY A 590 -10.17 7.45 -8.34
C GLY A 590 -9.91 7.36 -9.85
N ALA A 591 -9.48 6.20 -10.35
CA ALA A 591 -9.19 5.99 -11.76
C ALA A 591 -10.40 5.63 -12.61
N ALA A 592 -11.57 5.34 -12.01
CA ALA A 592 -12.76 4.85 -12.71
C ALA A 592 -13.24 5.80 -13.83
N ALA A 593 -13.06 7.12 -13.65
CA ALA A 593 -13.41 8.13 -14.65
C ALA A 593 -12.29 8.43 -15.66
N THR A 594 -11.16 7.71 -15.60
CA THR A 594 -9.97 7.96 -16.43
C THR A 594 -9.80 6.90 -17.51
N GLY A 595 -9.03 7.21 -18.56
CA GLY A 595 -8.60 6.23 -19.56
C GLY A 595 -7.61 5.16 -19.06
N LEU A 596 -7.25 5.21 -17.76
CA LEU A 596 -6.19 4.41 -17.14
C LEU A 596 -6.71 3.32 -16.21
N ALA A 597 -8.03 3.16 -16.04
CA ALA A 597 -8.63 2.18 -15.12
C ALA A 597 -8.11 0.74 -15.34
N THR A 598 -7.80 0.36 -16.59
CA THR A 598 -7.24 -0.96 -16.93
C THR A 598 -5.83 -1.24 -16.38
N LEU A 599 -5.10 -0.20 -15.96
CA LEU A 599 -3.85 -0.37 -15.21
C LEU A 599 -4.08 -0.81 -13.77
N ILE A 600 -5.29 -0.61 -13.25
CA ILE A 600 -5.59 -0.80 -11.83
C ILE A 600 -6.49 -2.01 -11.65
N SER A 601 -7.57 -2.12 -12.42
CA SER A 601 -8.55 -3.20 -12.27
C SER A 601 -9.06 -3.74 -13.60
N TYR A 602 -9.51 -4.99 -13.57
CA TYR A 602 -10.28 -5.61 -14.65
C TYR A 602 -11.63 -6.12 -14.13
N PRO A 603 -12.77 -5.60 -14.63
CA PRO A 603 -14.08 -6.08 -14.19
C PRO A 603 -14.33 -7.49 -14.75
N LEU A 604 -14.64 -8.42 -13.86
CA LEU A 604 -14.94 -9.81 -14.20
C LEU A 604 -16.34 -10.18 -13.71
N SER A 605 -17.21 -10.56 -14.64
CA SER A 605 -18.60 -10.95 -14.36
C SER A 605 -18.78 -12.44 -14.58
N LEU A 606 -19.11 -13.18 -13.52
CA LEU A 606 -19.13 -14.65 -13.53
C LEU A 606 -20.52 -15.18 -13.23
N PRO A 607 -21.04 -16.14 -14.02
CA PRO A 607 -22.27 -16.83 -13.67
C PRO A 607 -22.03 -17.76 -12.48
N VAL A 608 -22.87 -17.64 -11.46
CA VAL A 608 -22.86 -18.49 -10.27
C VAL A 608 -24.22 -19.14 -10.12
N ALA A 609 -24.23 -20.47 -10.08
CA ALA A 609 -25.45 -21.26 -9.98
C ALA A 609 -26.30 -20.82 -8.76
N GLY A 610 -27.57 -20.52 -8.99
CA GLY A 610 -28.50 -20.06 -7.96
C GLY A 610 -28.39 -18.59 -7.54
N LEU A 611 -27.37 -17.85 -8.02
CA LEU A 611 -27.14 -16.45 -7.64
C LEU A 611 -27.08 -15.48 -8.83
N GLY A 612 -27.16 -15.99 -10.06
CA GLY A 612 -27.04 -15.19 -11.28
C GLY A 612 -25.59 -14.73 -11.48
N THR A 613 -25.39 -13.49 -11.88
CA THR A 613 -24.05 -12.95 -12.13
C THR A 613 -23.45 -12.32 -10.87
N VAL A 614 -22.21 -12.71 -10.56
CA VAL A 614 -21.38 -12.11 -9.52
C VAL A 614 -20.25 -11.36 -10.20
N ALA A 615 -20.14 -10.06 -9.90
CA ALA A 615 -19.08 -9.21 -10.42
C ALA A 615 -17.98 -9.03 -9.36
N ILE A 616 -16.72 -9.09 -9.79
CA ILE A 616 -15.55 -8.73 -9.02
C ILE A 616 -14.64 -7.83 -9.86
N ASP A 617 -13.83 -7.00 -9.20
CA ASP A 617 -12.79 -6.20 -9.85
C ASP A 617 -11.43 -6.85 -9.59
N VAL A 618 -10.91 -7.58 -10.59
CA VAL A 618 -9.59 -8.24 -10.49
C VAL A 618 -8.51 -7.17 -10.36
N ASN A 619 -7.67 -7.32 -9.34
CA ASN A 619 -6.64 -6.33 -9.00
C ASN A 619 -5.41 -6.47 -9.92
N LEU A 620 -5.32 -5.57 -10.90
CA LEU A 620 -4.19 -5.44 -11.82
C LEU A 620 -3.11 -4.48 -11.33
N LEU A 621 -3.42 -3.62 -10.35
CA LEU A 621 -2.50 -2.64 -9.78
C LEU A 621 -1.22 -3.31 -9.26
N ASP A 622 -1.38 -4.44 -8.58
CA ASP A 622 -0.27 -5.30 -8.14
C ASP A 622 0.75 -5.54 -9.28
N TYR A 623 0.29 -5.94 -10.46
CA TYR A 623 1.14 -6.23 -11.61
C TYR A 623 1.69 -4.96 -12.25
N THR A 624 0.87 -3.92 -12.39
CA THR A 624 1.31 -2.59 -12.87
C THR A 624 2.45 -2.01 -12.02
N MET A 625 2.44 -2.31 -10.73
CA MET A 625 3.48 -1.89 -9.79
C MET A 625 4.72 -2.77 -9.79
N GLY A 626 4.75 -3.87 -10.54
CA GLY A 626 5.92 -4.73 -10.67
C GLY A 626 5.85 -6.04 -9.89
N LYS A 627 4.65 -6.50 -9.50
CA LYS A 627 4.48 -7.89 -9.03
C LYS A 627 4.89 -8.84 -10.15
N THR A 628 5.55 -9.94 -9.77
CA THR A 628 5.95 -11.00 -10.70
C THR A 628 4.79 -11.40 -11.61
N ALA A 629 5.09 -11.55 -12.91
CA ALA A 629 4.12 -11.97 -13.91
C ALA A 629 3.36 -13.23 -13.45
N PRO A 630 2.02 -13.23 -13.52
CA PRO A 630 1.25 -14.33 -12.95
C PRO A 630 1.28 -15.57 -13.84
N THR A 631 1.18 -16.72 -13.18
CA THR A 631 0.63 -17.94 -13.76
C THR A 631 -0.90 -17.95 -13.61
N VAL A 632 -1.58 -18.83 -14.34
CA VAL A 632 -3.02 -19.09 -14.17
C VAL A 632 -3.37 -19.32 -12.71
N ASP A 633 -2.62 -20.18 -12.02
CA ASP A 633 -2.90 -20.53 -10.62
C ASP A 633 -2.72 -19.34 -9.67
N SER A 634 -1.67 -18.53 -9.86
CA SER A 634 -1.46 -17.34 -9.03
C SER A 634 -2.54 -16.27 -9.22
N LEU A 635 -3.08 -16.13 -10.44
CA LEU A 635 -4.16 -15.21 -10.75
C LEU A 635 -5.49 -15.72 -10.20
N LEU A 636 -5.76 -17.02 -10.33
CA LEU A 636 -6.93 -17.67 -9.72
C LEU A 636 -6.91 -17.58 -8.19
N GLU A 637 -5.74 -17.59 -7.54
CA GLU A 637 -5.64 -17.37 -6.10
C GLU A 637 -6.06 -15.95 -5.69
N GLN A 638 -5.76 -14.93 -6.52
CA GLN A 638 -6.29 -13.59 -6.30
C GLN A 638 -7.82 -13.56 -6.45
N VAL A 639 -8.34 -14.19 -7.51
CA VAL A 639 -9.79 -14.34 -7.74
C VAL A 639 -10.47 -15.11 -6.62
N ARG A 640 -9.82 -16.13 -6.03
CA ARG A 640 -10.37 -16.92 -4.92
C ARG A 640 -10.74 -16.03 -3.74
N VAL A 641 -9.85 -15.12 -3.34
CA VAL A 641 -10.07 -14.23 -2.19
C VAL A 641 -11.24 -13.28 -2.48
N GLN A 642 -11.24 -12.63 -3.65
CA GLN A 642 -12.29 -11.70 -4.05
C GLN A 642 -13.66 -12.39 -4.22
N MET A 643 -13.68 -13.57 -4.83
CA MET A 643 -14.90 -14.36 -5.02
C MET A 643 -15.45 -14.89 -3.71
N THR A 644 -14.59 -15.32 -2.78
CA THR A 644 -15.01 -15.71 -1.42
C THR A 644 -15.76 -14.57 -0.75
N ALA A 645 -15.19 -13.37 -0.78
CA ALA A 645 -15.81 -12.17 -0.22
C ALA A 645 -17.15 -11.82 -0.91
N ALA A 646 -17.18 -11.82 -2.25
CA ALA A 646 -18.36 -11.46 -3.02
C ALA A 646 -19.54 -12.43 -2.78
N LEU A 647 -19.26 -13.73 -2.67
CA LEU A 647 -20.28 -14.76 -2.39
C LEU A 647 -20.76 -14.70 -0.94
N ALA A 648 -19.84 -14.50 0.01
CA ALA A 648 -20.18 -14.31 1.41
C ALA A 648 -21.08 -13.07 1.62
N ALA A 649 -20.80 -11.96 0.94
CA ALA A 649 -21.64 -10.76 0.96
C ALA A 649 -23.03 -10.97 0.33
N LYS A 650 -23.15 -11.92 -0.61
CA LYS A 650 -24.43 -12.36 -1.19
C LYS A 650 -25.17 -13.41 -0.35
N GLY A 651 -24.65 -13.75 0.83
CA GLY A 651 -25.30 -14.64 1.79
C GLY A 651 -25.11 -16.13 1.52
N VAL A 652 -24.08 -16.52 0.76
CA VAL A 652 -23.70 -17.94 0.66
C VAL A 652 -23.17 -18.39 2.03
N PRO A 653 -23.75 -19.46 2.62
CA PRO A 653 -23.31 -19.97 3.92
C PRO A 653 -21.82 -20.34 3.94
N GLU A 654 -21.13 -19.91 4.99
CA GLU A 654 -19.73 -20.24 5.23
C GLU A 654 -19.49 -21.76 5.34
N GLY A 655 -18.22 -22.17 5.27
CA GLY A 655 -17.82 -23.57 5.32
C GLY A 655 -17.89 -24.23 3.95
N ALA A 656 -18.39 -25.47 3.90
CA ALA A 656 -18.30 -26.33 2.72
C ALA A 656 -19.07 -25.78 1.50
N GLN A 657 -20.17 -25.04 1.70
CA GLN A 657 -20.97 -24.51 0.61
C GLN A 657 -20.27 -23.35 -0.09
N LEU A 658 -19.77 -22.37 0.68
CA LEU A 658 -18.98 -21.26 0.13
C LEU A 658 -17.71 -21.77 -0.56
N SER A 659 -16.93 -22.63 0.10
CA SER A 659 -15.69 -23.15 -0.49
C SER A 659 -15.94 -24.01 -1.74
N GLY A 660 -16.99 -24.84 -1.74
CA GLY A 660 -17.40 -25.62 -2.91
C GLY A 660 -17.84 -24.75 -4.08
N THR A 661 -18.59 -23.67 -3.81
CA THR A 661 -19.03 -22.73 -4.85
C THR A 661 -17.85 -21.96 -5.45
N VAL A 662 -16.94 -21.45 -4.61
CA VAL A 662 -15.71 -20.79 -5.06
C VAL A 662 -14.88 -21.76 -5.92
N ALA A 663 -14.68 -22.99 -5.47
CA ALA A 663 -13.92 -23.99 -6.22
C ALA A 663 -14.51 -24.28 -7.61
N ALA A 664 -15.84 -24.37 -7.71
CA ALA A 664 -16.53 -24.57 -8.98
C ALA A 664 -16.32 -23.38 -9.95
N VAL A 665 -16.41 -22.14 -9.43
CA VAL A 665 -16.16 -20.92 -10.23
C VAL A 665 -14.71 -20.90 -10.73
N LEU A 666 -13.73 -21.18 -9.87
CA LEU A 666 -12.32 -21.19 -10.25
C LEU A 666 -11.99 -22.29 -11.26
N ALA A 667 -12.59 -23.47 -11.13
CA ALA A 667 -12.44 -24.55 -12.11
C ALA A 667 -12.98 -24.14 -13.49
N GLY A 668 -14.13 -23.46 -13.52
CA GLY A 668 -14.70 -22.90 -14.75
C GLY A 668 -13.77 -21.88 -15.40
N LEU A 669 -13.24 -20.93 -14.62
CA LEU A 669 -12.27 -19.93 -15.10
C LEU A 669 -10.98 -20.56 -15.63
N LYS A 670 -10.48 -21.60 -14.97
CA LYS A 670 -9.26 -22.30 -15.41
C LYS A 670 -9.44 -22.93 -16.80
N ALA A 671 -10.65 -23.41 -17.10
CA ALA A 671 -11.00 -23.99 -18.39
C ALA A 671 -11.37 -22.94 -19.47
N ASP A 672 -11.57 -21.68 -19.09
CA ASP A 672 -11.95 -20.60 -20.00
C ASP A 672 -10.73 -20.08 -20.78
N SER A 673 -10.77 -20.21 -22.11
CA SER A 673 -9.69 -19.75 -22.99
C SER A 673 -9.56 -18.23 -23.02
N GLY A 674 -10.64 -17.47 -22.82
CA GLY A 674 -10.64 -16.02 -22.70
C GLY A 674 -9.96 -15.53 -21.44
N PHE A 675 -10.18 -16.18 -20.30
CA PHE A 675 -9.44 -15.91 -19.05
C PHE A 675 -7.93 -16.12 -19.24
N ASN A 676 -7.56 -17.24 -19.86
CA ASN A 676 -6.16 -17.62 -20.09
C ASN A 676 -5.43 -16.76 -21.15
N THR A 677 -6.14 -16.18 -22.11
CA THR A 677 -5.53 -15.40 -23.20
C THR A 677 -5.63 -13.89 -22.99
N SER A 678 -6.74 -13.40 -22.41
CA SER A 678 -6.99 -11.97 -22.27
C SER A 678 -6.51 -11.44 -20.93
N LEU A 679 -7.08 -11.92 -19.83
CA LEU A 679 -6.79 -11.37 -18.50
C LEU A 679 -5.39 -11.79 -18.01
N LEU A 680 -5.02 -13.06 -18.17
CA LEU A 680 -3.66 -13.51 -17.87
C LEU A 680 -2.62 -12.77 -18.71
N GLY A 681 -2.85 -12.67 -20.03
CA GLY A 681 -1.96 -11.96 -20.95
C GLY A 681 -1.82 -10.48 -20.56
N LEU A 682 -2.93 -9.82 -20.25
CA LEU A 682 -2.94 -8.44 -19.74
C LEU A 682 -2.09 -8.31 -18.47
N ALA A 683 -2.32 -9.15 -17.46
CA ALA A 683 -1.59 -9.09 -16.21
C ALA A 683 -0.08 -9.35 -16.39
N GLN A 684 0.31 -10.27 -17.29
CA GLN A 684 1.71 -10.52 -17.64
C GLN A 684 2.37 -9.32 -18.32
N GLN A 685 1.64 -8.64 -19.21
CA GLN A 685 2.13 -7.43 -19.88
C GLN A 685 2.27 -6.26 -18.89
N LEU A 686 1.33 -6.10 -17.95
CA LEU A 686 1.44 -5.08 -16.90
C LEU A 686 2.61 -5.36 -15.96
N ALA A 687 2.82 -6.62 -15.56
CA ALA A 687 4.00 -7.03 -14.78
C ALA A 687 5.33 -6.67 -15.48
N SER A 688 5.35 -6.68 -16.81
CA SER A 688 6.55 -6.35 -17.60
C SER A 688 6.93 -4.87 -17.58
N LEU A 689 6.06 -3.98 -17.08
CA LEU A 689 6.39 -2.55 -16.94
C LEU A 689 7.60 -2.33 -16.02
N GLY A 690 7.78 -3.22 -15.03
CA GLY A 690 9.00 -3.26 -14.21
C GLY A 690 9.32 -1.97 -13.46
N ASN A 691 8.31 -1.15 -13.14
CA ASN A 691 8.52 0.18 -12.57
C ASN A 691 9.19 0.19 -11.19
N ASN A 692 9.03 -0.89 -10.41
CA ASN A 692 9.48 -0.96 -9.03
C ASN A 692 10.20 -2.28 -8.72
N PRO A 693 11.40 -2.53 -9.29
CA PRO A 693 12.10 -3.82 -9.18
C PRO A 693 12.52 -4.20 -7.75
N TRP A 694 12.52 -3.24 -6.82
CA TRP A 694 12.81 -3.43 -5.39
C TRP A 694 11.61 -3.94 -4.59
N LEU A 695 10.37 -3.82 -5.09
CA LEU A 695 9.18 -4.41 -4.46
C LEU A 695 9.16 -5.92 -4.74
N LYS A 696 9.29 -6.72 -3.69
CA LYS A 696 9.32 -8.20 -3.77
C LYS A 696 7.99 -8.82 -3.39
N HIS A 697 7.21 -8.15 -2.55
CA HIS A 697 5.82 -8.49 -2.26
C HIS A 697 4.92 -7.30 -2.52
N LEU A 698 3.79 -7.57 -3.20
CA LEU A 698 2.75 -6.61 -3.52
C LEU A 698 1.39 -7.28 -3.31
N ASN A 699 0.60 -6.72 -2.39
CA ASN A 699 -0.80 -7.06 -2.19
C ASN A 699 -1.56 -5.79 -1.80
N THR A 700 -1.96 -5.05 -2.82
CA THR A 700 -2.62 -3.74 -2.72
C THR A 700 -4.10 -3.83 -2.35
N ASP A 701 -4.71 -5.02 -2.46
CA ASP A 701 -6.10 -5.28 -2.08
C ASP A 701 -6.16 -6.12 -0.79
N ALA A 702 -5.68 -5.54 0.31
CA ALA A 702 -5.57 -6.24 1.58
C ALA A 702 -6.08 -5.40 2.76
N GLN A 703 -6.62 -6.13 3.74
CA GLN A 703 -6.78 -5.70 5.12
C GLN A 703 -6.18 -6.80 6.00
N GLY A 704 -5.65 -6.45 7.16
CA GLY A 704 -5.11 -7.42 8.10
C GLY A 704 -3.99 -6.87 8.96
N TYR A 705 -3.04 -7.73 9.30
CA TYR A 705 -1.93 -7.40 10.19
C TYR A 705 -0.68 -8.22 9.89
N ALA A 706 0.44 -7.84 10.50
CA ALA A 706 1.69 -8.55 10.37
C ALA A 706 2.16 -9.14 11.71
N VAL A 707 2.81 -10.31 11.66
CA VAL A 707 3.44 -10.98 12.80
C VAL A 707 4.89 -11.25 12.48
N VAL A 708 5.79 -10.73 13.30
CA VAL A 708 7.24 -10.88 13.17
C VAL A 708 7.75 -11.89 14.19
N THR A 709 8.55 -12.84 13.72
CA THR A 709 9.42 -13.69 14.54
C THR A 709 10.86 -13.32 14.22
N LEU A 710 11.58 -12.80 15.20
CA LEU A 710 12.93 -12.30 15.08
C LEU A 710 13.89 -13.17 15.87
N THR A 711 14.96 -13.63 15.24
CA THR A 711 16.06 -14.41 15.84
C THR A 711 17.40 -13.76 15.50
N PRO A 712 18.52 -14.15 16.11
CA PRO A 712 19.83 -13.64 15.69
C PRO A 712 20.16 -13.88 14.21
N GLY A 713 19.65 -14.96 13.62
CA GLY A 713 19.96 -15.38 12.25
C GLY A 713 18.98 -14.87 11.19
N SER A 714 17.73 -14.58 11.54
CA SER A 714 16.71 -14.17 10.57
C SER A 714 15.55 -13.41 11.20
N MET A 715 14.87 -12.63 10.36
CA MET A 715 13.54 -12.09 10.61
C MET A 715 12.54 -12.76 9.67
N VAL A 716 11.45 -13.28 10.22
CA VAL A 716 10.31 -13.83 9.46
C VAL A 716 9.09 -12.98 9.77
N CYS A 717 8.51 -12.36 8.75
CA CYS A 717 7.29 -11.57 8.85
C CYS A 717 6.16 -12.27 8.10
N GLN A 718 5.08 -12.58 8.80
CA GLN A 718 3.86 -13.13 8.21
C GLN A 718 2.83 -12.02 8.02
N PHE A 719 2.53 -11.68 6.78
CA PHE A 719 1.42 -10.82 6.41
C PHE A 719 0.14 -11.65 6.39
N LYS A 720 -0.80 -11.35 7.29
CA LYS A 720 -2.05 -12.10 7.47
C LYS A 720 -3.21 -11.26 6.93
N GLN A 721 -3.59 -11.55 5.69
CA GLN A 721 -4.76 -10.94 5.06
C GLN A 721 -6.03 -11.55 5.65
N VAL A 722 -6.99 -10.70 6.02
CA VAL A 722 -8.29 -11.14 6.51
C VAL A 722 -9.31 -11.28 5.39
N ASN A 723 -10.28 -12.18 5.59
CA ASN A 723 -11.49 -12.21 4.79
C ASN A 723 -12.31 -10.93 5.03
N LYS A 724 -13.21 -10.60 4.11
CA LYS A 724 -14.16 -9.49 4.25
C LYS A 724 -15.42 -9.95 5.00
N LEU A 725 -16.28 -9.00 5.33
CA LEU A 725 -17.61 -9.22 5.92
C LEU A 725 -18.42 -10.30 5.20
N VAL A 726 -19.16 -11.06 6.00
CA VAL A 726 -20.14 -12.06 5.57
C VAL A 726 -21.54 -11.51 5.83
N ASN A 727 -22.47 -11.76 4.91
CA ASN A 727 -23.88 -11.47 5.11
C ASN A 727 -24.59 -12.72 5.69
N ALA A 728 -24.72 -12.78 7.01
CA ALA A 728 -25.42 -13.85 7.71
C ALA A 728 -26.88 -13.46 7.94
N GLY A 729 -27.76 -13.82 7.00
CA GLY A 729 -29.21 -13.60 7.13
C GLY A 729 -29.62 -12.12 7.17
N GLY A 730 -28.95 -11.26 6.42
CA GLY A 730 -29.21 -9.82 6.36
C GLY A 730 -28.34 -8.98 7.30
N THR A 731 -27.51 -9.61 8.12
CA THR A 731 -26.59 -8.92 9.06
C THR A 731 -25.15 -9.11 8.60
N LEU A 732 -24.39 -8.01 8.52
CA LEU A 732 -22.95 -8.06 8.23
C LEU A 732 -22.17 -8.39 9.50
N THR A 733 -21.35 -9.44 9.43
CA THR A 733 -20.52 -9.92 10.56
C THR A 733 -19.12 -10.29 10.10
N ALA A 734 -18.18 -10.37 11.04
CA ALA A 734 -16.89 -10.99 10.80
C ALA A 734 -17.07 -12.47 10.37
N PRO A 735 -16.25 -12.97 9.44
CA PRO A 735 -16.25 -14.38 9.02
C PRO A 735 -15.75 -15.29 10.12
N ALA A 736 -16.24 -16.54 10.16
CA ALA A 736 -15.77 -17.55 11.10
C ALA A 736 -14.28 -17.88 10.89
N ASN A 737 -13.84 -17.93 9.62
CA ASN A 737 -12.42 -18.00 9.28
C ASN A 737 -11.89 -16.61 8.96
N VAL A 738 -11.27 -15.97 9.95
CA VAL A 738 -10.78 -14.59 9.83
C VAL A 738 -9.64 -14.46 8.82
N VAL A 739 -8.66 -15.37 8.80
CA VAL A 739 -7.47 -15.25 7.96
C VAL A 739 -7.72 -15.89 6.59
N ALA A 740 -7.71 -15.07 5.54
CA ALA A 740 -7.92 -15.48 4.16
C ALA A 740 -6.67 -16.06 3.49
N ARG A 741 -5.52 -15.45 3.79
CA ARG A 741 -4.22 -15.75 3.18
C ARG A 741 -3.09 -15.29 4.10
N VAL A 742 -2.01 -16.07 4.13
CA VAL A 742 -0.75 -15.69 4.77
C VAL A 742 0.33 -15.66 3.72
N SER A 743 1.08 -14.57 3.65
CA SER A 743 2.31 -14.46 2.85
C SER A 743 3.49 -14.22 3.79
N THR A 744 4.59 -14.91 3.57
CA THR A 744 5.74 -14.86 4.47
C THR A 744 6.92 -14.17 3.80
N ALA A 745 7.42 -13.10 4.42
CA ALA A 745 8.65 -12.43 4.07
C ALA A 745 9.78 -12.90 5.01
N THR A 746 10.91 -13.32 4.45
CA THR A 746 12.10 -13.75 5.22
C THR A 746 13.30 -12.89 4.87
N ILE A 747 13.98 -12.38 5.90
CA ILE A 747 15.21 -11.59 5.81
C ILE A 747 16.27 -12.33 6.62
N ASN A 748 17.42 -12.61 5.99
CA ASN A 748 18.54 -13.22 6.69
C ASN A 748 19.44 -12.14 7.29
N SER A 749 19.97 -12.39 8.49
CA SER A 749 20.94 -11.49 9.12
C SER A 749 22.18 -11.35 8.23
N GLY A 750 22.70 -10.13 8.13
CA GLY A 750 23.84 -9.77 7.30
C GLY A 750 23.51 -9.52 5.83
N THR A 751 22.25 -9.62 5.41
CA THR A 751 21.84 -9.34 4.02
C THR A 751 20.86 -8.17 3.94
N VAL A 752 20.84 -7.51 2.78
CA VAL A 752 19.80 -6.53 2.42
C VAL A 752 18.96 -7.15 1.30
N GLY A 753 18.11 -8.10 1.69
CA GLY A 753 17.24 -8.81 0.77
C GLY A 753 16.10 -9.50 1.49
N VAL A 754 14.98 -9.63 0.79
CA VAL A 754 13.76 -10.28 1.30
C VAL A 754 13.28 -11.33 0.30
N SER A 755 13.02 -12.53 0.79
CA SER A 755 12.38 -13.60 0.03
C SER A 755 10.93 -13.77 0.45
N ILE A 756 10.06 -14.09 -0.52
CA ILE A 756 8.62 -14.23 -0.32
C ILE A 756 8.21 -15.69 -0.58
N SER A 757 7.39 -16.25 0.30
CA SER A 757 6.80 -17.60 0.18
C SER A 757 5.34 -17.64 0.57
#